data_AF-A0A540MWT8-F1
#
_entry.id   AF-A0A540MWT8-F1
#
_cell.length_a   1.000
_cell.length_b   1.000
_cell.length_c   1.000
_cell.angle_alpha   90.00
_cell.angle_beta   90.00
_cell.angle_gamma   90.00
#
_symmetry.space_group_name_H-M   'P 1'
#
loop_
_entity.id
_entity.type
_entity.pdbx_description
1 polymer ?
#
loop_
_entity_poly.entity_id
_entity_poly.type
_entity_poly.pdbx_seq_one_letter_code
_entity_poly.pdbx_strand_id
1 'polypeptide(L)'
;MAEIGGDPAMEEDRGALVQRLIDTINEIASISDYRCVVKKQYCNLARRLKLLTPMFEEIRDSKEEVSQDTLKALLSFMEALESAKELLRFGGESSKIYLVLEREQIMMKFHEVTAQLEQALSGLSYENLDISDEVKEQVELVLAQFRRAKGRFDSPDVELYEDLLSIYSKNEAATDPTVLRRLVDKLELTGIAELTQESLALHEMVTFSDGDPGESIEKMSMLLKKIKDFVQTENPDMDAPAAEKNILASCSGQASTDKNHKVPPVIPDDFRCPISLELMKDPVIVSTGQTYDRSCIERWLEAGHGTCPKTQQSLSNTLTPNYALRSLIAQWCEANGIEPPKRPNSRPNKTASACSPAEHTKIEILLHKLMSVNPEDQRSAAGEIRLLAKRNADNRVAIAEAGAIPLLVGLLSTPDSRTQEHAVTALLNLSICEDNKGSIISSGAIPGIVHVLKNGGMEARENAAATLFSLSVVDENKVRIGASGAIPPLVKLLSEGTQRGKKDAATALFNLCIYQGNKGKAVRAGVVSTLMKLLTEPGGGMVDEALAILAILSSHPEGKAAIGAAEAVPVLVEVIGTGSPRNRENAAAVLVHLCSGDQQHIIEAQKLGVMSSLLELAQNGTDRGKRKAAQLLERMNRFAEQQMQVQAQAQAEAQSETQSHPPTTTNAIGT
;
A
#
# COMPACT_ATOMS: atom_id res chain seq x y z
N MET A 1 -50.46 8.53 19.73
CA MET A 1 -49.92 7.60 18.72
C MET A 1 -50.22 8.17 17.35
N ALA A 2 -49.20 8.69 16.69
CA ALA A 2 -49.19 8.97 15.27
C ALA A 2 -47.85 8.41 14.79
N GLU A 3 -47.87 7.34 14.01
CA GLU A 3 -46.66 6.77 13.45
C GLU A 3 -46.14 7.73 12.38
N ILE A 4 -44.92 8.22 12.57
CA ILE A 4 -44.19 8.95 11.54
C ILE A 4 -43.67 7.87 10.60
N GLY A 5 -44.44 7.57 9.56
CA GLY A 5 -43.97 6.71 8.47
C GLY A 5 -42.93 7.47 7.65
N GLY A 6 -41.68 7.00 7.68
CA GLY A 6 -40.64 7.43 6.76
C GLY A 6 -41.07 7.17 5.31
N ASP A 7 -40.64 8.03 4.38
CA ASP A 7 -41.00 7.92 2.97
C ASP A 7 -40.27 6.71 2.34
N PRO A 8 -40.98 5.63 1.92
CA PRO A 8 -40.34 4.41 1.43
C PRO A 8 -39.47 4.63 0.18
N ALA A 9 -39.69 5.72 -0.57
CA ALA A 9 -38.86 6.07 -1.72
C ALA A 9 -37.42 6.49 -1.30
N MET A 10 -37.23 7.05 -0.11
CA MET A 10 -35.89 7.37 0.39
C MET A 10 -35.17 6.16 1.01
N GLU A 11 -35.90 5.18 1.54
CA GLU A 11 -35.27 3.93 2.02
C GLU A 11 -34.71 3.08 0.88
N GLU A 12 -35.39 3.01 -0.27
CA GLU A 12 -34.86 2.35 -1.48
C GLU A 12 -33.58 3.04 -2.00
N ASP A 13 -33.54 4.38 -2.01
CA ASP A 13 -32.36 5.14 -2.46
C ASP A 13 -31.16 5.00 -1.48
N ARG A 14 -31.42 5.02 -0.16
CA ARG A 14 -30.40 4.72 0.88
C ARG A 14 -29.81 3.33 0.68
N GLY A 15 -30.67 2.31 0.56
CA GLY A 15 -30.25 0.92 0.42
C GLY A 15 -29.41 0.69 -0.85
N ALA A 16 -29.84 1.26 -1.97
CA ALA A 16 -29.12 1.19 -3.23
C ALA A 16 -27.75 1.89 -3.18
N LEU A 17 -27.67 3.09 -2.59
CA LEU A 17 -26.41 3.83 -2.43
C LEU A 17 -25.40 3.07 -1.58
N VAL A 18 -25.82 2.56 -0.43
CA VAL A 18 -24.92 1.85 0.51
C VAL A 18 -24.47 0.51 -0.06
N GLN A 19 -25.34 -0.22 -0.76
CA GLN A 19 -24.96 -1.45 -1.45
C GLN A 19 -23.94 -1.15 -2.58
N ARG A 20 -24.15 -0.10 -3.37
CA ARG A 20 -23.18 0.33 -4.40
C ARG A 20 -21.82 0.71 -3.78
N LEU A 21 -21.78 1.32 -2.58
CA LEU A 21 -20.52 1.62 -1.88
C LEU A 21 -19.74 0.33 -1.53
N ILE A 22 -20.46 -0.69 -1.04
CA ILE A 22 -19.87 -2.01 -0.75
C ILE A 22 -19.33 -2.66 -2.02
N ASP A 23 -20.10 -2.64 -3.10
CA ASP A 23 -19.75 -3.26 -4.38
C ASP A 23 -18.54 -2.59 -5.03
N THR A 24 -18.50 -1.25 -5.09
CA THR A 24 -17.32 -0.51 -5.60
C THR A 24 -16.07 -0.74 -4.74
N ILE A 25 -16.20 -0.89 -3.40
CA ILE A 25 -15.07 -1.27 -2.54
C ILE A 25 -14.60 -2.71 -2.84
N ASN A 26 -15.52 -3.64 -3.13
CA ASN A 26 -15.17 -5.01 -3.49
C ASN A 26 -14.46 -5.08 -4.85
N GLU A 27 -14.93 -4.32 -5.84
CA GLU A 27 -14.24 -4.16 -7.13
C GLU A 27 -12.82 -3.61 -6.94
N ILE A 28 -12.66 -2.51 -6.19
CA ILE A 28 -11.36 -1.94 -5.84
C ILE A 28 -10.44 -2.97 -5.18
N ALA A 29 -10.96 -3.77 -4.24
CA ALA A 29 -10.20 -4.80 -3.54
C ALA A 29 -9.85 -6.02 -4.42
N SER A 30 -10.52 -6.19 -5.57
CA SER A 30 -10.21 -7.24 -6.55
C SER A 30 -9.04 -6.89 -7.48
N ILE A 31 -8.67 -5.60 -7.57
CA ILE A 31 -7.53 -5.14 -8.37
C ILE A 31 -6.22 -5.54 -7.67
N SER A 32 -5.54 -6.59 -8.15
CA SER A 32 -4.27 -7.07 -7.59
C SER A 32 -3.02 -6.69 -8.38
N ASP A 33 -3.18 -6.45 -9.69
CA ASP A 33 -2.08 -6.56 -10.67
C ASP A 33 -1.40 -5.21 -10.96
N TYR A 34 -1.25 -4.39 -9.92
CA TYR A 34 -0.59 -3.09 -10.03
C TYR A 34 0.87 -3.20 -10.48
N ARG A 35 1.27 -2.33 -11.43
CA ARG A 35 2.65 -2.23 -11.91
C ARG A 35 3.62 -1.88 -10.78
N CYS A 36 4.83 -2.44 -10.81
CA CYS A 36 5.84 -2.34 -9.74
C CYS A 36 6.06 -0.90 -9.20
N VAL A 37 6.04 0.09 -10.09
CA VAL A 37 6.24 1.53 -9.84
C VAL A 37 5.26 2.13 -8.81
N VAL A 38 3.97 1.74 -8.88
CA VAL A 38 2.89 2.29 -8.02
C VAL A 38 2.32 1.27 -7.03
N LYS A 39 2.75 0.01 -7.13
CA LYS A 39 2.20 -1.17 -6.45
C LYS A 39 1.99 -0.98 -4.95
N LYS A 40 2.98 -0.42 -4.24
CA LYS A 40 2.91 -0.19 -2.79
C LYS A 40 1.78 0.80 -2.46
N GLN A 41 1.81 1.99 -3.03
CA GLN A 41 0.87 3.08 -2.75
C GLN A 41 -0.57 2.65 -3.09
N TYR A 42 -0.75 1.95 -4.20
CA TYR A 42 -2.06 1.53 -4.70
C TYR A 42 -2.64 0.36 -3.90
N CYS A 43 -1.81 -0.65 -3.57
CA CYS A 43 -2.19 -1.69 -2.59
C CYS A 43 -2.62 -1.08 -1.25
N ASN A 44 -1.94 -0.03 -0.80
CA ASN A 44 -2.23 0.60 0.49
C ASN A 44 -3.58 1.32 0.47
N LEU A 45 -3.89 2.03 -0.62
CA LEU A 45 -5.18 2.70 -0.81
C LEU A 45 -6.32 1.67 -0.87
N ALA A 46 -6.21 0.64 -1.72
CA ALA A 46 -7.22 -0.41 -1.85
C ALA A 46 -7.49 -1.13 -0.50
N ARG A 47 -6.42 -1.44 0.26
CA ARG A 47 -6.54 -2.05 1.60
C ARG A 47 -7.23 -1.14 2.61
N ARG A 48 -6.99 0.17 2.59
CA ARG A 48 -7.63 1.15 3.47
C ARG A 48 -9.12 1.27 3.17
N LEU A 49 -9.48 1.36 1.89
CA LEU A 49 -10.88 1.38 1.44
C LEU A 49 -11.61 0.09 1.85
N LYS A 50 -10.95 -1.08 1.73
CA LYS A 50 -11.56 -2.35 2.16
C LYS A 50 -11.82 -2.45 3.67
N LEU A 51 -11.16 -1.65 4.50
CA LEU A 51 -11.47 -1.54 5.94
C LEU A 51 -12.75 -0.76 6.23
N LEU A 52 -13.38 -0.11 5.25
CA LEU A 52 -14.65 0.60 5.45
C LEU A 52 -15.89 -0.28 5.20
N THR A 53 -15.74 -1.48 4.63
CA THR A 53 -16.88 -2.39 4.36
C THR A 53 -17.79 -2.61 5.57
N PRO A 54 -17.30 -2.90 6.80
CA PRO A 54 -18.18 -3.14 7.96
C PRO A 54 -19.04 -1.92 8.35
N MET A 55 -18.56 -0.70 8.08
CA MET A 55 -19.35 0.51 8.31
C MET A 55 -20.57 0.57 7.38
N PHE A 56 -20.37 0.26 6.11
CA PHE A 56 -21.47 0.25 5.14
C PHE A 56 -22.42 -0.94 5.36
N GLU A 57 -21.93 -2.08 5.82
CA GLU A 57 -22.77 -3.21 6.23
C GLU A 57 -23.66 -2.85 7.43
N GLU A 58 -23.11 -2.27 8.50
CA GLU A 58 -23.92 -1.82 9.64
C GLU A 58 -24.89 -0.67 9.28
N ILE A 59 -24.50 0.29 8.44
CA ILE A 59 -25.41 1.36 7.95
C ILE A 59 -26.56 0.79 7.10
N ARG A 60 -26.32 -0.26 6.31
CA ARG A 60 -27.36 -0.93 5.51
C ARG A 60 -28.33 -1.71 6.39
N ASP A 61 -27.81 -2.36 7.44
CA ASP A 61 -28.57 -3.29 8.28
C ASP A 61 -29.26 -2.59 9.47
N SER A 62 -28.93 -1.32 9.74
CA SER A 62 -29.59 -0.47 10.74
C SER A 62 -31.04 -0.10 10.35
N LYS A 63 -31.86 0.14 11.38
CA LYS A 63 -33.28 0.51 11.26
C LYS A 63 -33.55 2.00 11.52
N GLU A 64 -32.53 2.79 11.83
CA GLU A 64 -32.69 4.22 12.11
C GLU A 64 -32.68 5.06 10.83
N GLU A 65 -33.39 6.20 10.85
CA GLU A 65 -33.38 7.16 9.73
C GLU A 65 -32.04 7.90 9.68
N VAL A 66 -31.37 7.83 8.53
CA VAL A 66 -30.08 8.50 8.31
C VAL A 66 -30.31 9.96 7.95
N SER A 67 -29.60 10.89 8.59
CA SER A 67 -29.78 12.32 8.34
C SER A 67 -29.39 12.72 6.90
N GLN A 68 -30.05 13.76 6.36
CA GLN A 68 -29.77 14.30 5.02
C GLN A 68 -28.31 14.73 4.84
N ASP A 69 -27.68 15.29 5.87
CA ASP A 69 -26.23 15.62 5.84
C ASP A 69 -25.36 14.37 5.69
N THR A 70 -25.77 13.25 6.31
CA THR A 70 -25.06 11.98 6.24
C THR A 70 -25.24 11.33 4.86
N LEU A 71 -26.44 11.35 4.28
CA LEU A 71 -26.68 10.92 2.89
C LEU A 71 -25.82 11.73 1.89
N LYS A 72 -25.73 13.05 2.07
CA LYS A 72 -24.88 13.92 1.25
C LYS A 72 -23.39 13.58 1.39
N ALA A 73 -22.92 13.25 2.60
CA ALA A 73 -21.54 12.81 2.82
C ALA A 73 -21.27 11.42 2.20
N LEU A 74 -22.24 10.49 2.25
CA LEU A 74 -22.14 9.19 1.56
C LEU A 74 -22.07 9.34 0.03
N LEU A 75 -22.83 10.27 -0.55
CA LEU A 75 -22.75 10.61 -1.99
C LEU A 75 -21.37 11.20 -2.35
N SER A 76 -20.87 12.16 -1.57
CA SER A 76 -19.52 12.70 -1.78
C SER A 76 -18.43 11.63 -1.62
N PHE A 77 -18.63 10.67 -0.73
CA PHE A 77 -17.73 9.53 -0.57
C PHE A 77 -17.78 8.58 -1.79
N MET A 78 -18.94 8.37 -2.41
CA MET A 78 -19.08 7.62 -3.67
C MET A 78 -18.28 8.26 -4.80
N GLU A 79 -18.37 9.58 -4.98
CA GLU A 79 -17.63 10.31 -6.03
C GLU A 79 -16.10 10.16 -5.86
N ALA A 80 -15.62 10.28 -4.62
CA ALA A 80 -14.22 10.06 -4.28
C ALA A 80 -13.79 8.58 -4.45
N LEU A 81 -14.71 7.64 -4.23
CA LEU A 81 -14.47 6.20 -4.37
C LEU A 81 -14.37 5.75 -5.83
N GLU A 82 -15.24 6.25 -6.72
CA GLU A 82 -15.13 5.99 -8.17
C GLU A 82 -13.84 6.64 -8.73
N SER A 83 -13.49 7.85 -8.27
CA SER A 83 -12.20 8.49 -8.61
C SER A 83 -10.99 7.64 -8.16
N ALA A 84 -11.09 6.97 -7.01
CA ALA A 84 -10.09 6.02 -6.54
C ALA A 84 -10.05 4.74 -7.38
N LYS A 85 -11.20 4.21 -7.80
CA LYS A 85 -11.30 3.05 -8.68
C LYS A 85 -10.65 3.30 -10.04
N GLU A 86 -10.93 4.43 -10.68
CA GLU A 86 -10.29 4.84 -11.93
C GLU A 86 -8.76 4.94 -11.79
N LEU A 87 -8.30 5.61 -10.73
CA LEU A 87 -6.87 5.75 -10.45
C LEU A 87 -6.20 4.39 -10.24
N LEU A 88 -6.83 3.49 -9.47
CA LEU A 88 -6.29 2.17 -9.17
C LEU A 88 -6.25 1.26 -10.41
N ARG A 89 -7.28 1.31 -11.28
CA ARG A 89 -7.29 0.60 -12.57
C ARG A 89 -6.18 1.09 -13.48
N PHE A 90 -6.00 2.40 -13.61
CA PHE A 90 -4.92 3.02 -14.38
C PHE A 90 -3.54 2.48 -13.96
N GLY A 91 -3.29 2.29 -12.65
CA GLY A 91 -2.02 1.71 -12.17
C GLY A 91 -1.81 0.21 -12.41
N GLY A 92 -2.82 -0.53 -12.87
CA GLY A 92 -2.70 -1.92 -13.33
C GLY A 92 -2.64 -2.03 -14.85
N GLU A 93 -3.40 -1.19 -15.55
CA GLU A 93 -3.54 -1.23 -17.01
C GLU A 93 -2.37 -0.51 -17.72
N SER A 94 -1.96 0.68 -17.25
CA SER A 94 -0.96 1.53 -17.91
C SER A 94 0.47 0.95 -18.02
N SER A 95 1.24 1.55 -18.93
CA SER A 95 2.66 1.29 -19.17
C SER A 95 3.51 1.57 -17.93
N LYS A 96 4.42 0.64 -17.60
CA LYS A 96 5.43 0.81 -16.54
C LYS A 96 6.35 2.01 -16.82
N ILE A 97 6.75 2.20 -18.08
CA ILE A 97 7.57 3.34 -18.53
C ILE A 97 6.86 4.67 -18.29
N TYR A 98 5.59 4.79 -18.71
CA TYR A 98 4.79 5.99 -18.48
C TYR A 98 4.68 6.32 -16.98
N LEU A 99 4.40 5.30 -16.16
CA LEU A 99 4.24 5.46 -14.70
C LEU A 99 5.52 5.98 -14.02
N VAL A 100 6.70 5.73 -14.57
CA VAL A 100 7.97 6.30 -14.08
C VAL A 100 8.14 7.75 -14.52
N LEU A 101 7.90 8.07 -15.78
CA LEU A 101 8.15 9.42 -16.33
C LEU A 101 7.15 10.45 -15.81
N GLU A 102 5.86 10.14 -15.83
CA GLU A 102 4.80 11.05 -15.39
C GLU A 102 4.50 10.92 -13.88
N ARG A 103 5.47 10.38 -13.11
CA ARG A 103 5.36 10.09 -11.66
C ARG A 103 4.80 11.27 -10.85
N GLU A 104 5.15 12.51 -11.22
CA GLU A 104 4.72 13.70 -10.50
C GLU A 104 3.22 13.96 -10.71
N GLN A 105 2.74 13.84 -11.95
CA GLN A 105 1.32 13.98 -12.29
C GLN A 105 0.48 12.87 -11.62
N ILE A 106 0.97 11.62 -11.68
CA ILE A 106 0.32 10.45 -11.10
C ILE A 106 0.24 10.57 -9.58
N MET A 107 1.33 10.98 -8.92
CA MET A 107 1.33 11.20 -7.48
C MET A 107 0.47 12.40 -7.08
N MET A 108 0.39 13.47 -7.87
CA MET A 108 -0.55 14.57 -7.63
C MET A 108 -2.00 14.06 -7.63
N LYS A 109 -2.41 13.31 -8.66
CA LYS A 109 -3.76 12.70 -8.73
C LYS A 109 -4.02 11.74 -7.55
N PHE A 110 -3.01 10.97 -7.13
CA PHE A 110 -3.13 10.10 -5.94
C PHE A 110 -3.37 10.88 -4.64
N HIS A 111 -2.66 11.99 -4.42
CA HIS A 111 -2.86 12.83 -3.23
C HIS A 111 -4.20 13.56 -3.27
N GLU A 112 -4.66 14.00 -4.45
CA GLU A 112 -5.98 14.60 -4.65
C GLU A 112 -7.11 13.63 -4.26
N VAL A 113 -7.14 12.43 -4.85
CA VAL A 113 -8.11 11.38 -4.52
C VAL A 113 -8.05 11.02 -3.03
N THR A 114 -6.85 10.89 -2.46
CA THR A 114 -6.67 10.62 -1.02
C THR A 114 -7.24 11.75 -0.14
N ALA A 115 -7.13 13.01 -0.58
CA ALA A 115 -7.70 14.15 0.12
C ALA A 115 -9.23 14.22 0.00
N GLN A 116 -9.80 13.88 -1.16
CA GLN A 116 -11.25 13.79 -1.38
C GLN A 116 -11.87 12.72 -0.46
N LEU A 117 -11.27 11.52 -0.41
CA LEU A 117 -11.68 10.43 0.48
C LEU A 117 -11.62 10.83 1.96
N GLU A 118 -10.55 11.52 2.39
CA GLU A 118 -10.42 12.02 3.76
C GLU A 118 -11.48 13.06 4.09
N GLN A 119 -11.74 14.00 3.17
CA GLN A 119 -12.73 15.06 3.34
C GLN A 119 -14.14 14.48 3.47
N ALA A 120 -14.56 13.63 2.52
CA ALA A 120 -15.89 13.03 2.53
C ALA A 120 -16.12 12.17 3.78
N LEU A 121 -15.14 11.33 4.15
CA LEU A 121 -15.20 10.49 5.35
C LEU A 121 -15.17 11.35 6.64
N SER A 122 -14.51 12.50 6.66
CA SER A 122 -14.51 13.41 7.82
C SER A 122 -15.81 14.20 7.98
N GLY A 123 -16.65 14.28 6.95
CA GLY A 123 -17.94 14.96 6.97
C GLY A 123 -19.10 14.14 7.56
N LEU A 124 -18.89 12.85 7.83
CA LEU A 124 -19.91 11.97 8.43
C LEU A 124 -20.06 12.22 9.94
N SER A 125 -21.30 12.34 10.42
CA SER A 125 -21.60 12.47 11.86
C SER A 125 -21.79 11.10 12.51
N TYR A 126 -20.69 10.54 13.02
CA TYR A 126 -20.68 9.21 13.65
C TYR A 126 -21.46 9.11 14.95
N GLU A 127 -21.77 10.22 15.63
CA GLU A 127 -22.56 10.22 16.86
C GLU A 127 -24.06 9.94 16.60
N ASN A 128 -24.53 10.22 15.37
CA ASN A 128 -25.92 10.02 14.93
C ASN A 128 -26.09 8.75 14.06
N LEU A 129 -25.07 7.89 14.02
CA LEU A 129 -25.10 6.62 13.31
C LEU A 129 -25.18 5.47 14.32
N ASP A 130 -26.20 4.63 14.15
CA ASP A 130 -26.37 3.31 14.77
C ASP A 130 -25.41 2.30 14.14
N ILE A 131 -24.12 2.55 14.39
CA ILE A 131 -22.99 1.66 14.10
C ILE A 131 -22.24 1.41 15.41
N SER A 132 -21.57 0.26 15.50
CA SER A 132 -20.85 -0.15 16.70
C SER A 132 -19.68 0.79 17.02
N ASP A 133 -19.39 0.99 18.32
CA ASP A 133 -18.21 1.77 18.77
C ASP A 133 -16.92 1.22 18.13
N GLU A 134 -16.88 -0.08 17.89
CA GLU A 134 -15.80 -0.80 17.22
C GLU A 134 -15.63 -0.43 15.73
N VAL A 135 -16.72 -0.26 15.00
CA VAL A 135 -16.70 0.29 13.63
C VAL A 135 -16.33 1.77 13.63
N LYS A 136 -16.83 2.58 14.59
CA LYS A 136 -16.45 4.00 14.72
C LYS A 136 -14.93 4.15 14.85
N GLU A 137 -14.29 3.37 15.72
CA GLU A 137 -12.82 3.37 15.83
C GLU A 137 -12.09 2.88 14.56
N GLN A 138 -12.66 1.90 13.85
CA GLN A 138 -12.08 1.43 12.59
C GLN A 138 -12.08 2.53 11.52
N VAL A 139 -13.13 3.36 11.49
CA VAL A 139 -13.23 4.50 10.58
C VAL A 139 -12.31 5.65 11.02
N GLU A 140 -12.21 5.95 12.32
CA GLU A 140 -11.22 6.90 12.85
C GLU A 140 -9.77 6.50 12.50
N LEU A 141 -9.46 5.21 12.53
CA LEU A 141 -8.16 4.69 12.11
C LEU A 141 -7.90 4.95 10.61
N VAL A 142 -8.88 4.66 9.75
CA VAL A 142 -8.76 4.89 8.30
C VAL A 142 -8.60 6.39 8.00
N LEU A 143 -9.36 7.25 8.68
CA LEU A 143 -9.18 8.71 8.64
C LEU A 143 -7.77 9.15 9.05
N ALA A 144 -7.23 8.61 10.15
CA ALA A 144 -5.87 8.89 10.59
C ALA A 144 -4.81 8.41 9.57
N GLN A 145 -5.07 7.29 8.88
CA GLN A 145 -4.18 6.78 7.83
C GLN A 145 -4.23 7.66 6.56
N PHE A 146 -5.40 8.15 6.14
CA PHE A 146 -5.49 9.13 5.04
C PHE A 146 -4.81 10.46 5.39
N ARG A 147 -5.01 10.99 6.60
CA ARG A 147 -4.32 12.22 7.07
C ARG A 147 -2.79 12.08 7.08
N ARG A 148 -2.27 10.90 7.46
CA ARG A 148 -0.83 10.60 7.39
C ARG A 148 -0.31 10.47 5.95
N ALA A 149 -1.14 10.01 5.01
CA ALA A 149 -0.77 9.89 3.61
C ALA A 149 -0.75 11.25 2.89
N LYS A 150 -1.62 12.18 3.28
CA LYS A 150 -1.80 13.55 2.72
C LYS A 150 -0.52 14.42 2.66
N GLY A 151 0.55 14.02 3.33
CA GLY A 151 1.85 14.72 3.32
C GLY A 151 3.08 13.80 3.21
N ARG A 152 2.93 12.53 2.80
CA ARG A 152 4.06 11.64 2.54
C ARG A 152 4.40 11.60 1.05
N PHE A 153 5.40 12.40 0.69
CA PHE A 153 6.19 12.16 -0.51
C PHE A 153 7.10 10.94 -0.25
N ASP A 154 6.54 9.74 -0.31
CA ASP A 154 7.34 8.51 -0.50
C ASP A 154 8.13 8.74 -1.80
N SER A 155 9.44 8.95 -1.71
CA SER A 155 10.25 9.19 -2.90
C SER A 155 10.11 7.99 -3.84
N PRO A 156 9.65 8.16 -5.09
CA PRO A 156 9.77 7.12 -6.09
C PRO A 156 11.26 6.77 -6.25
N ASP A 157 11.54 5.55 -6.73
CA ASP A 157 12.90 5.07 -6.97
C ASP A 157 13.64 6.07 -7.88
N VAL A 158 14.49 6.90 -7.26
CA VAL A 158 15.13 8.04 -7.93
C VAL A 158 16.16 7.51 -8.93
N GLU A 159 16.81 6.38 -8.62
CA GLU A 159 17.71 5.70 -9.56
C GLU A 159 16.92 5.18 -10.77
N LEU A 160 15.76 4.55 -10.59
CA LEU A 160 14.91 4.11 -11.71
C LEU A 160 14.45 5.29 -12.57
N TYR A 161 14.04 6.41 -11.96
CA TYR A 161 13.65 7.60 -12.70
C TYR A 161 14.84 8.25 -13.42
N GLU A 162 15.97 8.46 -12.76
CA GLU A 162 17.16 9.08 -13.37
C GLU A 162 17.79 8.19 -14.44
N ASP A 163 17.84 6.86 -14.24
CA ASP A 163 18.29 5.90 -15.25
C ASP A 163 17.42 6.01 -16.51
N LEU A 164 16.10 5.98 -16.34
CA LEU A 164 15.13 6.03 -17.41
C LEU A 164 15.12 7.41 -18.10
N LEU A 165 15.15 8.50 -17.32
CA LEU A 165 15.31 9.88 -17.79
C LEU A 165 16.63 10.07 -18.55
N SER A 166 17.71 9.38 -18.15
CA SER A 166 19.00 9.48 -18.81
C SER A 166 19.00 8.86 -20.21
N ILE A 167 18.18 7.84 -20.47
CA ILE A 167 18.01 7.23 -21.80
C ILE A 167 16.94 7.97 -22.61
N TYR A 168 15.92 8.51 -21.94
CA TYR A 168 14.83 9.31 -22.50
C TYR A 168 15.29 10.70 -22.98
N SER A 169 16.30 11.29 -22.32
CA SER A 169 16.87 12.61 -22.66
C SER A 169 18.12 12.56 -23.56
N LYS A 170 18.85 11.44 -23.59
CA LYS A 170 20.05 11.28 -24.45
C LYS A 170 19.69 10.56 -25.75
N ASN A 171 19.63 11.31 -26.85
CA ASN A 171 19.25 10.75 -28.16
C ASN A 171 20.26 9.72 -28.73
N GLU A 172 21.58 9.92 -28.61
CA GLU A 172 22.57 9.12 -29.38
C GLU A 172 23.86 8.67 -28.64
N ALA A 173 24.01 8.92 -27.32
CA ALA A 173 25.18 8.43 -26.60
C ALA A 173 25.05 6.92 -26.29
N ALA A 174 26.17 6.17 -26.40
CA ALA A 174 26.26 4.75 -26.08
C ALA A 174 25.55 4.45 -24.75
N THR A 175 24.44 3.72 -24.83
CA THR A 175 23.63 3.42 -23.65
C THR A 175 24.38 2.38 -22.83
N ASP A 176 24.66 2.70 -21.57
CA ASP A 176 25.42 1.83 -20.69
C ASP A 176 24.65 0.51 -20.49
N PRO A 177 25.22 -0.66 -20.87
CA PRO A 177 24.56 -1.95 -20.73
C PRO A 177 24.16 -2.25 -19.28
N THR A 178 24.86 -1.69 -18.29
CA THR A 178 24.52 -1.86 -16.87
C THR A 178 23.25 -1.10 -16.48
N VAL A 179 23.00 0.07 -17.09
CA VAL A 179 21.77 0.85 -16.90
C VAL A 179 20.59 0.15 -17.55
N LEU A 180 20.76 -0.36 -18.78
CA LEU A 180 19.70 -1.15 -19.46
C LEU A 180 19.35 -2.42 -18.67
N ARG A 181 20.34 -3.14 -18.13
CA ARG A 181 20.08 -4.31 -17.28
C ARG A 181 19.31 -3.93 -16.00
N ARG A 182 19.72 -2.86 -15.29
CA ARG A 182 18.94 -2.36 -14.13
C ARG A 182 17.51 -2.00 -14.49
N LEU A 183 17.26 -1.38 -15.65
CA LEU A 183 15.92 -1.04 -16.10
C LEU A 183 15.09 -2.29 -16.45
N VAL A 184 15.67 -3.27 -17.13
CA VAL A 184 15.02 -4.58 -17.40
C VAL A 184 14.61 -5.27 -16.09
N ASP A 185 15.52 -5.32 -15.11
CA ASP A 185 15.29 -5.97 -13.83
C ASP A 185 14.23 -5.21 -12.99
N LYS A 186 14.38 -3.89 -12.82
CA LYS A 186 13.45 -3.06 -12.01
C LYS A 186 12.06 -2.89 -12.63
N LEU A 187 11.97 -2.84 -13.97
CA LEU A 187 10.68 -2.81 -14.67
C LEU A 187 10.09 -4.20 -14.90
N GLU A 188 10.78 -5.30 -14.54
CA GLU A 188 10.31 -6.67 -14.80
C GLU A 188 9.97 -6.85 -16.31
N LEU A 189 10.91 -6.50 -17.20
CA LEU A 189 10.78 -6.56 -18.66
C LEU A 189 11.74 -7.59 -19.28
N THR A 190 11.83 -8.76 -18.67
CA THR A 190 12.84 -9.79 -18.96
C THR A 190 12.51 -10.72 -20.13
N GLY A 191 11.28 -10.68 -20.66
CA GLY A 191 10.80 -11.60 -21.70
C GLY A 191 9.88 -10.96 -22.75
N ILE A 192 9.59 -11.72 -23.81
CA ILE A 192 8.78 -11.26 -24.95
C ILE A 192 7.34 -10.96 -24.53
N ALA A 193 6.77 -11.72 -23.59
CA ALA A 193 5.39 -11.52 -23.14
C ALA A 193 5.25 -10.17 -22.42
N GLU A 194 6.20 -9.86 -21.54
CA GLU A 194 6.27 -8.64 -20.75
C GLU A 194 6.51 -7.41 -21.64
N LEU A 195 7.44 -7.52 -22.60
CA LEU A 195 7.71 -6.46 -23.59
C LEU A 195 6.51 -6.22 -24.52
N THR A 196 5.76 -7.28 -24.87
CA THR A 196 4.54 -7.15 -25.70
C THR A 196 3.41 -6.51 -24.90
N GLN A 197 3.22 -6.90 -23.63
CA GLN A 197 2.23 -6.28 -22.75
C GLN A 197 2.53 -4.79 -22.51
N GLU A 198 3.81 -4.42 -22.32
CA GLU A 198 4.23 -3.03 -22.16
C GLU A 198 4.03 -2.21 -23.45
N SER A 199 4.25 -2.82 -24.62
CA SER A 199 3.99 -2.19 -25.93
C SER A 199 2.50 -1.99 -26.19
N LEU A 200 1.64 -2.91 -25.76
CA LEU A 200 0.20 -2.79 -25.86
C LEU A 200 -0.32 -1.69 -24.92
N ALA A 201 0.16 -1.66 -23.67
CA ALA A 201 -0.21 -0.63 -22.70
C ALA A 201 0.20 0.79 -23.17
N LEU A 202 1.40 0.96 -23.74
CA LEU A 202 1.79 2.24 -24.35
C LEU A 202 0.87 2.63 -25.52
N HIS A 203 0.46 1.66 -26.35
CA HIS A 203 -0.41 1.92 -27.49
C HIS A 203 -1.84 2.29 -27.07
N GLU A 204 -2.41 1.60 -26.09
CA GLU A 204 -3.73 1.93 -25.53
C GLU A 204 -3.76 3.35 -24.97
N MET A 205 -2.69 3.81 -24.32
CA MET A 205 -2.58 5.18 -23.81
C MET A 205 -2.57 6.25 -24.92
N VAL A 206 -2.10 5.92 -26.13
CA VAL A 206 -2.28 6.78 -27.33
C VAL A 206 -3.74 6.83 -27.77
N THR A 207 -4.47 5.71 -27.72
CA THR A 207 -5.86 5.66 -28.20
C THR A 207 -6.87 6.41 -27.33
N PHE A 208 -6.52 6.66 -26.05
CA PHE A 208 -7.31 7.50 -25.14
C PHE A 208 -6.87 8.98 -25.10
N SER A 209 -5.76 9.33 -25.75
CA SER A 209 -5.42 10.74 -26.01
C SER A 209 -6.05 11.19 -27.34
N ASP A 210 -6.47 12.45 -27.42
CA ASP A 210 -7.51 12.93 -28.36
C ASP A 210 -6.97 13.17 -29.81
N GLY A 211 -6.32 12.16 -30.38
CA GLY A 211 -5.87 12.12 -31.78
C GLY A 211 -4.41 12.51 -32.05
N ASP A 212 -3.64 12.92 -31.03
CA ASP A 212 -2.22 13.26 -31.16
C ASP A 212 -1.35 12.42 -30.17
N PRO A 213 -0.49 11.51 -30.66
CA PRO A 213 0.50 10.84 -29.81
C PRO A 213 1.56 11.85 -29.39
N GLY A 214 1.32 12.55 -28.28
CA GLY A 214 2.21 13.60 -27.80
C GLY A 214 3.67 13.13 -27.71
N GLU A 215 4.61 14.06 -27.92
CA GLU A 215 6.06 13.84 -28.01
C GLU A 215 6.64 12.96 -26.87
N SER A 216 5.95 12.90 -25.73
CA SER A 216 6.24 12.01 -24.60
C SER A 216 6.12 10.51 -24.96
N ILE A 217 5.02 10.09 -25.60
CA ILE A 217 4.68 8.67 -25.81
C ILE A 217 5.52 8.05 -26.95
N GLU A 218 5.88 8.82 -27.99
CA GLU A 218 6.82 8.35 -29.01
C GLU A 218 8.21 8.07 -28.40
N LYS A 219 8.70 8.95 -27.52
CA LYS A 219 9.96 8.75 -26.79
C LYS A 219 9.90 7.56 -25.84
N MET A 220 8.76 7.32 -25.18
CA MET A 220 8.53 6.10 -24.38
C MET A 220 8.58 4.83 -25.24
N SER A 221 8.02 4.88 -26.45
CA SER A 221 8.06 3.76 -27.41
C SER A 221 9.48 3.50 -27.94
N MET A 222 10.27 4.56 -28.17
CA MET A 222 11.69 4.45 -28.50
C MET A 222 12.53 3.87 -27.34
N LEU A 223 12.21 4.23 -26.11
CA LEU A 223 12.83 3.64 -24.91
C LEU A 223 12.51 2.15 -24.79
N LEU A 224 11.23 1.77 -24.93
CA LEU A 224 10.83 0.35 -24.92
C LEU A 224 11.55 -0.46 -26.00
N LYS A 225 11.75 0.12 -27.20
CA LYS A 225 12.55 -0.51 -28.25
C LYS A 225 14.00 -0.75 -27.81
N LYS A 226 14.68 0.24 -27.21
CA LYS A 226 16.06 0.06 -26.69
C LYS A 226 16.13 -1.05 -25.64
N ILE A 227 15.12 -1.18 -24.78
CA ILE A 227 15.01 -2.24 -23.77
C ILE A 227 14.82 -3.61 -24.46
N LYS A 228 13.91 -3.69 -25.45
CA LYS A 228 13.68 -4.91 -26.25
C LYS A 228 14.94 -5.38 -26.99
N ASP A 229 15.63 -4.48 -27.67
CA ASP A 229 16.86 -4.78 -28.42
C ASP A 229 17.95 -5.35 -27.46
N PHE A 230 18.05 -4.81 -26.23
CA PHE A 230 18.96 -5.32 -25.19
C PHE A 230 18.59 -6.74 -24.71
N VAL A 231 17.33 -6.98 -24.38
CA VAL A 231 16.83 -8.30 -23.93
C VAL A 231 17.04 -9.38 -25.00
N GLN A 232 16.84 -9.03 -26.28
CA GLN A 232 17.09 -9.94 -27.41
C GLN A 232 18.59 -10.26 -27.60
N THR A 233 19.50 -9.34 -27.24
CA THR A 233 20.95 -9.64 -27.24
C THR A 233 21.44 -10.46 -26.05
N GLU A 234 20.74 -10.43 -24.91
CA GLU A 234 21.07 -11.25 -23.73
C GLU A 234 20.50 -12.69 -23.84
N ASN A 235 19.36 -12.89 -24.51
CA ASN A 235 18.68 -14.17 -24.66
C ASN A 235 18.32 -14.49 -26.14
N PRO A 236 19.24 -15.06 -26.94
CA PRO A 236 19.05 -15.30 -28.37
C PRO A 236 18.08 -16.45 -28.73
N ASP A 237 17.73 -17.35 -27.80
CA ASP A 237 16.87 -18.52 -28.04
C ASP A 237 15.35 -18.25 -27.89
N MET A 238 14.93 -16.98 -27.79
CA MET A 238 13.54 -16.60 -27.43
C MET A 238 12.52 -16.64 -28.59
N ASP A 239 12.95 -16.70 -29.86
CA ASP A 239 12.04 -16.74 -31.02
C ASP A 239 11.75 -18.17 -31.49
N ALA A 240 10.75 -18.81 -30.87
CA ALA A 240 10.14 -20.05 -31.36
C ALA A 240 8.60 -20.01 -31.27
N PRO A 241 7.90 -19.39 -32.24
CA PRO A 241 6.44 -19.42 -32.33
C PRO A 241 5.93 -20.78 -32.82
N ALA A 242 4.82 -21.26 -32.25
CA ALA A 242 4.14 -22.47 -32.69
C ALA A 242 2.95 -22.16 -33.63
N ALA A 243 2.81 -22.97 -34.69
CA ALA A 243 1.79 -22.90 -35.75
C ALA A 243 1.92 -21.68 -36.70
N GLU A 244 1.58 -21.76 -37.99
CA GLU A 244 0.66 -22.68 -38.68
C GLU A 244 1.24 -23.40 -39.92
N LYS A 245 0.56 -24.47 -40.36
CA LYS A 245 0.81 -25.19 -41.62
C LYS A 245 -0.03 -24.60 -42.75
N ASN A 246 0.51 -24.54 -43.98
CA ASN A 246 -0.05 -25.14 -45.22
C ASN A 246 0.82 -24.77 -46.46
N ILE A 247 1.32 -25.75 -47.24
CA ILE A 247 0.85 -26.12 -48.62
C ILE A 247 1.26 -25.05 -49.69
N LEU A 248 1.97 -25.31 -50.80
CA LEU A 248 2.25 -26.54 -51.58
C LEU A 248 3.52 -26.41 -52.48
N ALA A 249 4.11 -27.55 -52.89
CA ALA A 249 4.92 -27.85 -54.11
C ALA A 249 6.22 -27.06 -54.44
N SER A 250 7.40 -27.70 -54.60
CA SER A 250 7.90 -28.57 -55.72
C SER A 250 8.35 -27.78 -56.98
N CYS A 251 9.49 -28.03 -57.67
CA CYS A 251 10.40 -29.19 -57.75
C CYS A 251 11.88 -28.78 -57.98
N SER A 252 12.83 -29.73 -57.84
CA SER A 252 14.11 -29.93 -58.60
C SER A 252 15.02 -28.74 -59.01
N GLY A 253 16.36 -28.80 -58.89
CA GLY A 253 17.27 -29.87 -58.46
C GLY A 253 18.72 -29.66 -58.97
N GLN A 254 19.63 -30.56 -58.57
CA GLN A 254 21.05 -30.69 -58.99
C GLN A 254 22.05 -29.58 -58.59
N ALA A 255 23.31 -30.01 -58.50
CA ALA A 255 24.46 -29.26 -58.00
C ALA A 255 25.52 -29.05 -59.07
N SER A 256 26.25 -27.94 -59.01
CA SER A 256 27.58 -27.79 -59.61
C SER A 256 28.34 -26.60 -58.98
N THR A 257 29.67 -26.68 -59.04
CA THR A 257 30.61 -25.78 -58.37
C THR A 257 31.16 -24.66 -59.26
N ASP A 258 31.73 -23.64 -58.60
CA ASP A 258 32.74 -22.68 -59.07
C ASP A 258 32.34 -21.37 -59.81
N LYS A 259 32.54 -20.28 -59.04
CA LYS A 259 33.20 -18.99 -59.37
C LYS A 259 32.59 -17.99 -60.38
N ASN A 260 32.22 -16.85 -59.79
CA ASN A 260 32.36 -15.48 -60.32
C ASN A 260 31.82 -15.18 -61.73
N HIS A 261 30.50 -14.98 -61.82
CA HIS A 261 29.91 -13.83 -62.51
C HIS A 261 28.78 -13.28 -61.61
N LYS A 262 29.06 -12.26 -60.80
CA LYS A 262 27.98 -11.56 -60.06
C LYS A 262 27.18 -10.72 -61.05
N VAL A 263 25.96 -11.18 -61.37
CA VAL A 263 24.90 -10.32 -61.91
C VAL A 263 24.73 -9.14 -60.95
N PRO A 264 24.63 -7.88 -61.43
CA PRO A 264 24.44 -6.74 -60.55
C PRO A 264 23.18 -6.92 -59.68
N PRO A 265 23.22 -6.60 -58.39
CA PRO A 265 22.10 -6.84 -57.48
C PRO A 265 20.87 -6.04 -57.94
N VAL A 266 19.77 -6.74 -58.21
CA VAL A 266 18.51 -6.11 -58.59
C VAL A 266 17.96 -5.39 -57.35
N ILE A 267 17.91 -4.07 -57.40
CA ILE A 267 17.34 -3.25 -56.31
C ILE A 267 15.86 -3.64 -56.12
N PRO A 268 15.43 -4.02 -54.90
CA PRO A 268 14.02 -4.28 -54.58
C PRO A 268 13.15 -3.05 -54.87
N ASP A 269 11.95 -3.26 -55.39
CA ASP A 269 11.09 -2.16 -55.83
C ASP A 269 10.67 -1.22 -54.68
N ASP A 270 10.56 -1.74 -53.45
CA ASP A 270 10.26 -0.95 -52.24
C ASP A 270 11.38 0.03 -51.86
N PHE A 271 12.60 -0.17 -52.37
CA PHE A 271 13.76 0.70 -52.14
C PHE A 271 13.99 1.70 -53.29
N ARG A 272 13.21 1.61 -54.38
CA ARG A 272 13.29 2.52 -55.53
C ARG A 272 12.33 3.69 -55.39
N CYS A 273 12.80 4.90 -55.69
CA CYS A 273 11.93 6.06 -55.83
C CYS A 273 10.95 5.84 -57.00
N PRO A 274 9.62 5.90 -56.81
CA PRO A 274 8.68 5.67 -57.92
C PRO A 274 8.70 6.73 -59.04
N ILE A 275 9.45 7.84 -58.88
CA ILE A 275 9.65 8.87 -59.92
C ILE A 275 10.88 8.57 -60.79
N SER A 276 12.03 8.25 -60.18
CA SER A 276 13.28 8.01 -60.92
C SER A 276 13.57 6.52 -61.18
N LEU A 277 12.89 5.61 -60.49
CA LEU A 277 13.12 4.16 -60.47
C LEU A 277 14.52 3.73 -59.97
N GLU A 278 15.27 4.68 -59.42
CA GLU A 278 16.57 4.52 -58.77
C GLU A 278 16.45 4.41 -57.24
N LEU A 279 17.48 3.89 -56.58
CA LEU A 279 17.56 3.73 -55.13
C LEU A 279 17.41 5.08 -54.39
N MET A 280 16.52 5.14 -53.39
CA MET A 280 16.32 6.36 -52.58
C MET A 280 17.52 6.64 -51.67
N LYS A 281 18.04 7.87 -51.70
CA LYS A 281 19.18 8.33 -50.89
C LYS A 281 18.73 9.05 -49.63
N ASP A 282 17.66 9.85 -49.73
CA ASP A 282 16.91 10.36 -48.58
C ASP A 282 15.41 10.09 -48.81
N PRO A 283 14.89 8.91 -48.42
CA PRO A 283 13.48 8.59 -48.59
C PRO A 283 12.59 9.46 -47.71
N VAL A 284 11.52 10.02 -48.29
CA VAL A 284 10.53 10.87 -47.64
C VAL A 284 9.11 10.43 -48.00
N ILE A 285 8.22 10.50 -47.02
CA ILE A 285 6.80 10.18 -47.15
C ILE A 285 6.02 11.46 -47.47
N VAL A 286 5.16 11.40 -48.49
CA VAL A 286 4.18 12.45 -48.81
C VAL A 286 2.86 12.23 -48.05
N SER A 287 1.97 13.22 -48.05
CA SER A 287 0.65 13.14 -47.38
C SER A 287 -0.23 11.95 -47.78
N THR A 288 -0.01 11.33 -48.94
CA THR A 288 -0.72 10.12 -49.39
C THR A 288 -0.08 8.80 -48.90
N GLY A 289 0.91 8.86 -48.00
CA GLY A 289 1.58 7.69 -47.42
C GLY A 289 2.60 7.00 -48.33
N GLN A 290 2.76 7.43 -49.59
CA GLN A 290 3.79 6.91 -50.48
C GLN A 290 5.17 7.51 -50.17
N THR A 291 6.24 6.74 -50.39
CA THR A 291 7.63 7.18 -50.14
C THR A 291 8.37 7.43 -51.47
N TYR A 292 9.12 8.53 -51.54
CA TYR A 292 9.92 8.96 -52.70
C TYR A 292 11.31 9.41 -52.23
N ASP A 293 12.31 9.50 -53.12
CA ASP A 293 13.53 10.25 -52.80
C ASP A 293 13.21 11.75 -52.69
N ARG A 294 13.64 12.39 -51.61
CA ARG A 294 13.42 13.81 -51.31
C ARG A 294 13.64 14.70 -52.52
N SER A 295 14.81 14.57 -53.15
CA SER A 295 15.22 15.45 -54.24
C SER A 295 14.35 15.29 -55.49
N CYS A 296 13.69 14.14 -55.68
CA CYS A 296 12.86 13.84 -56.83
C CYS A 296 11.42 14.34 -56.66
N ILE A 297 10.85 14.20 -55.46
CA ILE A 297 9.49 14.68 -55.18
C ILE A 297 9.44 16.20 -54.98
N GLU A 298 10.49 16.82 -54.43
CA GLU A 298 10.62 18.28 -54.35
C GLU A 298 10.60 18.90 -55.76
N ARG A 299 11.44 18.39 -56.69
CA ARG A 299 11.43 18.82 -58.11
C ARG A 299 10.10 18.58 -58.84
N TRP A 300 9.35 17.54 -58.48
CA TRP A 300 8.03 17.27 -59.07
C TRP A 300 7.00 18.33 -58.66
N LEU A 301 6.98 18.70 -57.38
CA LEU A 301 6.13 19.77 -56.85
C LEU A 301 6.53 21.14 -57.40
N GLU A 302 7.84 21.43 -57.48
CA GLU A 302 8.40 22.67 -58.05
C GLU A 302 8.09 22.85 -59.55
N ALA A 303 7.92 21.76 -60.31
CA ALA A 303 7.48 21.79 -61.70
C ALA A 303 5.98 22.16 -61.87
N GLY A 304 5.26 22.40 -60.77
CA GLY A 304 3.84 22.78 -60.76
C GLY A 304 2.86 21.60 -60.73
N HIS A 305 3.33 20.37 -60.51
CA HIS A 305 2.48 19.19 -60.44
C HIS A 305 1.98 18.95 -59.00
N GLY A 306 0.78 19.43 -58.69
CA GLY A 306 0.15 19.30 -57.36
C GLY A 306 -0.44 17.93 -57.00
N THR A 307 -0.14 16.86 -57.75
CA THR A 307 -0.69 15.52 -57.54
C THR A 307 0.39 14.44 -57.41
N CYS A 308 0.06 13.36 -56.71
CA CYS A 308 0.94 12.25 -56.41
C CYS A 308 1.20 11.41 -57.67
N PRO A 309 2.46 11.22 -58.11
CA PRO A 309 2.76 10.48 -59.34
C PRO A 309 2.10 9.09 -59.41
N LYS A 310 2.12 8.36 -58.30
CA LYS A 310 1.68 6.95 -58.22
C LYS A 310 0.19 6.77 -57.91
N THR A 311 -0.45 7.69 -57.19
CA THR A 311 -1.88 7.57 -56.78
C THR A 311 -2.81 8.60 -57.43
N GLN A 312 -2.25 9.60 -58.13
CA GLN A 312 -2.96 10.72 -58.78
C GLN A 312 -3.81 11.61 -57.84
N GLN A 313 -3.71 11.41 -56.52
CA GLN A 313 -4.38 12.21 -55.49
C GLN A 313 -3.62 13.53 -55.23
N SER A 314 -4.32 14.56 -54.77
CA SER A 314 -3.73 15.87 -54.45
C SER A 314 -2.68 15.77 -53.34
N LEU A 315 -1.52 16.41 -53.53
CA LEU A 315 -0.45 16.46 -52.54
C LEU A 315 -0.44 17.79 -51.77
N SER A 316 0.05 17.74 -50.53
CA SER A 316 0.52 18.93 -49.82
C SER A 316 2.05 19.02 -49.90
N ASN A 317 2.60 20.22 -49.72
CA ASN A 317 4.05 20.48 -49.85
C ASN A 317 4.89 19.96 -48.67
N THR A 318 4.33 19.13 -47.79
CA THR A 318 4.99 18.65 -46.56
C THR A 318 5.61 17.26 -46.79
N LEU A 319 6.91 17.13 -46.53
CA LEU A 319 7.70 15.92 -46.82
C LEU A 319 8.41 15.37 -45.58
N THR A 320 7.84 14.33 -44.99
CA THR A 320 8.29 13.71 -43.73
C THR A 320 9.41 12.69 -43.99
N PRO A 321 10.62 12.79 -43.40
CA PRO A 321 11.69 11.84 -43.69
C PRO A 321 11.40 10.42 -43.16
N ASN A 322 11.66 9.39 -43.96
CA ASN A 322 11.46 7.99 -43.62
C ASN A 322 12.76 7.37 -43.08
N TYR A 323 13.04 7.59 -41.79
CA TYR A 323 14.24 7.13 -41.11
C TYR A 323 14.39 5.60 -41.13
N ALA A 324 13.28 4.86 -41.04
CA ALA A 324 13.26 3.40 -41.09
C ALA A 324 13.68 2.88 -42.47
N LEU A 325 13.04 3.35 -43.55
CA LEU A 325 13.40 2.93 -44.90
C LEU A 325 14.83 3.34 -45.26
N ARG A 326 15.31 4.50 -44.81
CA ARG A 326 16.71 4.91 -45.01
C ARG A 326 17.71 3.97 -44.32
N SER A 327 17.38 3.47 -43.12
CA SER A 327 18.21 2.50 -42.41
C SER A 327 18.20 1.13 -43.11
N LEU A 328 17.04 0.67 -43.58
CA LEU A 328 16.92 -0.57 -44.38
C LEU A 328 17.67 -0.48 -45.71
N ILE A 329 17.60 0.66 -46.41
CA ILE A 329 18.36 0.90 -47.64
C ILE A 329 19.87 0.91 -47.34
N ALA A 330 20.32 1.53 -46.24
CA ALA A 330 21.73 1.52 -45.86
C ALA A 330 22.24 0.09 -45.57
N GLN A 331 21.46 -0.72 -44.83
CA GLN A 331 21.77 -2.12 -44.56
C GLN A 331 21.75 -2.98 -45.83
N TRP A 332 20.77 -2.80 -46.73
CA TRP A 332 20.72 -3.49 -48.01
C TRP A 332 21.90 -3.13 -48.91
N CYS A 333 22.29 -1.86 -48.94
CA CYS A 333 23.50 -1.39 -49.62
C CYS A 333 24.74 -2.09 -49.08
N GLU A 334 24.96 -2.06 -47.76
CA GLU A 334 26.11 -2.68 -47.11
C GLU A 334 26.17 -4.20 -47.38
N ALA A 335 25.05 -4.90 -47.27
CA ALA A 335 24.93 -6.33 -47.59
C ALA A 335 25.20 -6.67 -49.06
N ASN A 336 24.97 -5.73 -49.98
CA ASN A 336 25.22 -5.91 -51.42
C ASN A 336 26.54 -5.28 -51.91
N GLY A 337 27.32 -4.65 -51.02
CA GLY A 337 28.60 -4.00 -51.34
C GLY A 337 28.48 -2.63 -52.02
N ILE A 338 27.40 -1.90 -51.74
CA ILE A 338 27.11 -0.54 -52.23
C ILE A 338 27.29 0.45 -51.05
N GLU A 339 27.84 1.64 -51.28
CA GLU A 339 28.20 2.57 -50.18
C GLU A 339 27.02 3.44 -49.68
N PRO A 340 26.80 3.57 -48.35
CA PRO A 340 25.66 4.32 -47.78
C PRO A 340 25.95 5.81 -47.36
N PRO A 341 24.92 6.70 -47.22
CA PRO A 341 25.08 8.15 -46.90
C PRO A 341 25.29 8.52 -45.39
N LYS A 342 25.93 9.66 -45.02
CA LYS A 342 26.51 9.97 -43.64
C LYS A 342 26.29 11.41 -43.01
N ARG A 343 26.46 11.62 -41.66
CA ARG A 343 26.31 12.89 -40.82
C ARG A 343 27.16 12.96 -39.44
N PRO A 344 27.24 14.07 -38.60
CA PRO A 344 28.20 14.33 -37.43
C PRO A 344 27.71 14.69 -35.93
N ASN A 345 28.60 14.87 -34.87
CA ASN A 345 28.49 14.49 -33.37
C ASN A 345 28.66 15.51 -32.11
N SER A 346 28.35 15.14 -30.80
CA SER A 346 28.98 15.58 -29.44
C SER A 346 28.58 14.84 -28.06
N ARG A 347 28.61 15.40 -26.77
CA ARG A 347 28.87 14.67 -25.42
C ARG A 347 28.16 15.05 -24.01
N PRO A 348 28.29 14.29 -22.83
CA PRO A 348 27.52 14.36 -21.50
C PRO A 348 28.27 14.39 -20.06
N ASN A 349 27.61 14.23 -18.85
CA ASN A 349 28.15 14.35 -17.40
C ASN A 349 27.47 13.52 -16.17
N LYS A 350 27.75 13.75 -14.82
CA LYS A 350 27.57 12.82 -13.57
C LYS A 350 27.47 13.41 -12.07
N THR A 351 26.78 12.77 -11.03
CA THR A 351 26.86 12.97 -9.49
C THR A 351 26.70 11.68 -8.57
N ALA A 352 26.97 11.68 -7.22
CA ALA A 352 27.06 10.47 -6.31
C ALA A 352 26.87 10.65 -4.74
N SER A 353 26.85 9.54 -3.96
CA SER A 353 26.57 9.36 -2.48
C SER A 353 27.69 9.75 -1.47
N ALA A 354 27.37 9.82 -0.16
CA ALA A 354 28.16 10.44 0.93
C ALA A 354 28.71 9.52 2.05
N CYS A 355 28.57 8.19 1.96
CA CYS A 355 29.24 7.27 2.90
C CYS A 355 30.78 7.36 2.77
N SER A 356 31.54 7.23 3.87
CA SER A 356 32.99 7.33 3.78
C SER A 356 33.59 6.11 3.04
N PRO A 357 34.58 6.28 2.14
CA PRO A 357 35.12 5.14 1.37
C PRO A 357 35.66 4.00 2.24
N ALA A 358 36.21 4.34 3.41
CA ALA A 358 36.70 3.35 4.37
C ALA A 358 35.57 2.54 5.04
N GLU A 359 34.40 3.16 5.27
CA GLU A 359 33.22 2.44 5.78
C GLU A 359 32.61 1.56 4.69
N HIS A 360 32.55 2.02 3.43
CA HIS A 360 32.09 1.21 2.29
C HIS A 360 32.95 -0.06 2.12
N THR A 361 34.28 0.09 2.07
CA THR A 361 35.21 -1.06 2.02
C THR A 361 35.05 -1.98 3.24
N LYS A 362 34.80 -1.43 4.43
CA LYS A 362 34.55 -2.26 5.62
C LYS A 362 33.24 -3.04 5.49
N ILE A 363 32.19 -2.45 4.93
CA ILE A 363 30.90 -3.12 4.68
C ILE A 363 31.11 -4.30 3.73
N GLU A 364 31.75 -4.10 2.57
CA GLU A 364 32.06 -5.16 1.60
C GLU A 364 32.79 -6.37 2.23
N ILE A 365 33.83 -6.11 3.03
CA ILE A 365 34.58 -7.15 3.74
C ILE A 365 33.68 -7.93 4.71
N LEU A 366 32.75 -7.24 5.39
CA LEU A 366 31.81 -7.88 6.31
C LEU A 366 30.76 -8.73 5.59
N LEU A 367 30.31 -8.33 4.40
CA LEU A 367 29.42 -9.15 3.58
C LEU A 367 30.10 -10.43 3.10
N HIS A 368 31.36 -10.35 2.66
CA HIS A 368 32.14 -11.56 2.34
C HIS A 368 32.27 -12.52 3.53
N LYS A 369 32.39 -11.99 4.76
CA LYS A 369 32.37 -12.81 5.98
C LYS A 369 31.00 -13.38 6.34
N LEU A 370 29.91 -12.64 6.10
CA LEU A 370 28.55 -13.18 6.25
C LEU A 370 28.27 -14.35 5.28
N MET A 371 28.87 -14.33 4.09
CA MET A 371 28.80 -15.43 3.12
C MET A 371 29.79 -16.58 3.40
N SER A 372 30.66 -16.46 4.40
CA SER A 372 31.58 -17.53 4.80
C SER A 372 30.80 -18.74 5.34
N VAL A 373 31.30 -19.95 5.10
CA VAL A 373 30.75 -21.19 5.69
C VAL A 373 31.11 -21.31 7.18
N ASN A 374 32.09 -20.53 7.66
CA ASN A 374 32.55 -20.53 9.04
C ASN A 374 31.57 -19.75 9.96
N PRO A 375 30.94 -20.39 10.97
CA PRO A 375 30.03 -19.71 11.88
C PRO A 375 30.67 -18.57 12.69
N GLU A 376 31.99 -18.61 12.93
CA GLU A 376 32.70 -17.53 13.63
C GLU A 376 32.82 -16.26 12.78
N ASP A 377 33.08 -16.41 11.47
CA ASP A 377 33.10 -15.28 10.53
C ASP A 377 31.72 -14.63 10.42
N GLN A 378 30.66 -15.45 10.31
CA GLN A 378 29.28 -14.99 10.28
C GLN A 378 28.90 -14.24 11.57
N ARG A 379 29.23 -14.80 12.74
CA ARG A 379 28.95 -14.18 14.05
C ARG A 379 29.69 -12.86 14.21
N SER A 380 30.99 -12.86 13.93
CA SER A 380 31.84 -11.66 14.00
C SER A 380 31.33 -10.58 13.03
N ALA A 381 30.97 -10.94 11.81
CA ALA A 381 30.45 -10.01 10.81
C ALA A 381 29.10 -9.41 11.20
N ALA A 382 28.14 -10.24 11.67
CA ALA A 382 26.86 -9.75 12.18
C ALA A 382 27.06 -8.82 13.39
N GLY A 383 28.02 -9.12 14.28
CA GLY A 383 28.39 -8.28 15.42
C GLY A 383 28.94 -6.92 14.99
N GLU A 384 29.85 -6.88 14.02
CA GLU A 384 30.40 -5.62 13.47
C GLU A 384 29.35 -4.81 12.70
N ILE A 385 28.49 -5.47 11.91
CA ILE A 385 27.39 -4.82 11.18
C ILE A 385 26.39 -4.18 12.16
N ARG A 386 26.03 -4.84 13.27
CA ARG A 386 25.14 -4.25 14.29
C ARG A 386 25.75 -2.98 14.89
N LEU A 387 27.08 -2.91 15.05
CA LEU A 387 27.78 -1.73 15.55
C LEU A 387 27.85 -0.62 14.50
N LEU A 388 28.17 -0.93 13.24
CA LEU A 388 28.20 0.06 12.15
C LEU A 388 26.82 0.68 11.93
N ALA A 389 25.77 -0.14 11.84
CA ALA A 389 24.39 0.32 11.70
C ALA A 389 23.92 1.16 12.90
N LYS A 390 24.52 1.01 14.10
CA LYS A 390 24.19 1.86 15.26
C LYS A 390 24.74 3.28 15.14
N ARG A 391 25.86 3.51 14.43
CA ARG A 391 26.66 4.74 14.51
C ARG A 391 26.00 5.98 13.89
N ASN A 392 25.44 5.88 12.69
CA ASN A 392 24.83 7.01 11.95
C ASN A 392 23.67 6.50 11.06
N ALA A 393 23.07 7.37 10.24
CA ALA A 393 22.03 6.99 9.28
C ALA A 393 22.63 6.44 7.98
N ASP A 394 23.70 7.07 7.46
CA ASP A 394 24.31 6.76 6.16
C ASP A 394 24.83 5.32 6.10
N ASN A 395 25.42 4.79 7.18
CA ASN A 395 25.84 3.39 7.25
C ASN A 395 24.64 2.45 7.21
N ARG A 396 23.45 2.83 7.71
CA ARG A 396 22.24 1.98 7.62
C ARG A 396 21.77 1.85 6.18
N VAL A 397 21.88 2.93 5.41
CA VAL A 397 21.57 2.94 3.97
C VAL A 397 22.62 2.11 3.23
N ALA A 398 23.91 2.41 3.37
CA ALA A 398 24.99 1.70 2.69
C ALA A 398 25.04 0.18 3.01
N ILE A 399 24.74 -0.24 4.24
CA ILE A 399 24.64 -1.66 4.62
C ILE A 399 23.46 -2.35 3.92
N ALA A 400 22.34 -1.63 3.74
CA ALA A 400 21.16 -2.15 3.04
C ALA A 400 21.39 -2.23 1.52
N GLU A 401 21.93 -1.17 0.91
CA GLU A 401 22.29 -1.09 -0.51
C GLU A 401 23.33 -2.14 -0.91
N ALA A 402 24.31 -2.42 -0.04
CA ALA A 402 25.29 -3.48 -0.25
C ALA A 402 24.67 -4.90 -0.26
N GLY A 403 23.43 -5.08 0.21
CA GLY A 403 22.74 -6.37 0.23
C GLY A 403 22.91 -7.18 1.52
N ALA A 404 23.25 -6.56 2.66
CA ALA A 404 23.43 -7.29 3.91
C ALA A 404 22.11 -7.87 4.49
N ILE A 405 20.96 -7.29 4.16
CA ILE A 405 19.68 -7.62 4.80
C ILE A 405 19.28 -9.11 4.61
N PRO A 406 19.24 -9.69 3.40
CA PRO A 406 18.93 -11.11 3.22
C PRO A 406 19.88 -12.05 3.98
N LEU A 407 21.18 -11.71 4.03
CA LEU A 407 22.19 -12.49 4.75
C LEU A 407 21.92 -12.49 6.26
N LEU A 408 21.62 -11.31 6.84
CA LEU A 408 21.24 -11.18 8.25
C LEU A 408 19.92 -11.93 8.57
N VAL A 409 18.95 -11.94 7.64
CA VAL A 409 17.71 -12.71 7.80
C VAL A 409 17.99 -14.21 7.85
N GLY A 410 18.88 -14.72 6.99
CA GLY A 410 19.31 -16.13 7.02
C GLY A 410 19.89 -16.55 8.38
N LEU A 411 20.65 -15.65 9.03
CA LEU A 411 21.25 -15.90 10.34
C LEU A 411 20.25 -16.03 11.50
N LEU A 412 19.01 -15.54 11.37
CA LEU A 412 17.97 -15.63 12.41
C LEU A 412 17.57 -17.09 12.72
N SER A 413 17.76 -18.00 11.76
CA SER A 413 17.44 -19.43 11.90
C SER A 413 18.63 -20.28 12.38
N THR A 414 19.78 -19.68 12.67
CA THR A 414 20.96 -20.41 13.15
C THR A 414 20.78 -20.89 14.60
N PRO A 415 21.37 -22.04 14.99
CA PRO A 415 21.29 -22.54 16.37
C PRO A 415 22.19 -21.77 17.35
N ASP A 416 23.08 -20.90 16.87
CA ASP A 416 23.98 -20.11 17.71
C ASP A 416 23.25 -18.87 18.25
N SER A 417 22.94 -18.88 19.54
CA SER A 417 22.18 -17.79 20.17
C SER A 417 22.88 -16.42 20.10
N ARG A 418 24.21 -16.35 19.97
CA ARG A 418 24.92 -15.06 19.82
C ARG A 418 24.81 -14.55 18.38
N THR A 419 24.91 -15.43 17.39
CA THR A 419 24.65 -15.11 15.98
C THR A 419 23.21 -14.62 15.79
N GLN A 420 22.21 -15.31 16.36
CA GLN A 420 20.82 -14.85 16.34
C GLN A 420 20.64 -13.47 16.98
N GLU A 421 21.23 -13.23 18.16
CA GLU A 421 21.19 -11.93 18.84
C GLU A 421 21.82 -10.83 17.99
N HIS A 422 23.02 -11.06 17.44
CA HIS A 422 23.71 -10.09 16.59
C HIS A 422 22.92 -9.78 15.32
N ALA A 423 22.35 -10.80 14.66
CA ALA A 423 21.53 -10.66 13.47
C ALA A 423 20.24 -9.84 13.74
N VAL A 424 19.49 -10.17 14.80
CA VAL A 424 18.26 -9.43 15.13
C VAL A 424 18.56 -8.00 15.60
N THR A 425 19.66 -7.78 16.32
CA THR A 425 20.10 -6.42 16.71
C THR A 425 20.57 -5.61 15.50
N ALA A 426 21.21 -6.23 14.51
CA ALA A 426 21.56 -5.56 13.26
C ALA A 426 20.30 -5.15 12.49
N LEU A 427 19.31 -6.05 12.37
CA LEU A 427 18.02 -5.73 11.74
C LEU A 427 17.25 -4.64 12.49
N LEU A 428 17.25 -4.62 13.83
CA LEU A 428 16.70 -3.53 14.63
C LEU A 428 17.37 -2.18 14.31
N ASN A 429 18.70 -2.16 14.21
CA ASN A 429 19.41 -0.93 13.88
C ASN A 429 19.13 -0.50 12.44
N LEU A 430 19.07 -1.43 11.48
CA LEU A 430 18.71 -1.12 10.10
C LEU A 430 17.26 -0.63 9.96
N SER A 431 16.32 -1.18 10.73
CA SER A 431 14.91 -0.80 10.70
C SER A 431 14.62 0.57 11.33
N ILE A 432 15.59 1.26 11.93
CA ILE A 432 15.42 2.64 12.38
C ILE A 432 15.32 3.59 11.17
N CYS A 433 16.01 3.32 10.06
CA CYS A 433 15.79 4.01 8.78
C CYS A 433 14.41 3.62 8.21
N GLU A 434 13.64 4.56 7.65
CA GLU A 434 12.33 4.26 7.03
C GLU A 434 12.50 3.45 5.73
N ASP A 435 13.42 3.86 4.86
CA ASP A 435 13.61 3.27 3.52
C ASP A 435 13.98 1.77 3.61
N ASN A 436 14.83 1.43 4.59
CA ASN A 436 15.21 0.06 4.90
C ASN A 436 14.04 -0.85 5.31
N LYS A 437 12.93 -0.31 5.85
CA LYS A 437 11.81 -1.14 6.34
C LYS A 437 11.16 -1.93 5.21
N GLY A 438 11.13 -1.38 4.00
CA GLY A 438 10.66 -2.09 2.80
C GLY A 438 11.51 -3.34 2.55
N SER A 439 12.82 -3.14 2.39
CA SER A 439 13.80 -4.19 2.09
C SER A 439 13.84 -5.29 3.16
N ILE A 440 13.74 -4.95 4.45
CA ILE A 440 13.67 -5.93 5.57
C ILE A 440 12.43 -6.83 5.44
N ILE A 441 11.27 -6.25 5.11
CA ILE A 441 10.02 -6.99 4.97
C ILE A 441 10.04 -7.86 3.70
N SER A 442 10.49 -7.31 2.57
CA SER A 442 10.60 -8.04 1.29
C SER A 442 11.61 -9.18 1.35
N SER A 443 12.67 -9.06 2.18
CA SER A 443 13.64 -10.13 2.44
C SER A 443 13.09 -11.28 3.32
N GLY A 444 11.81 -11.26 3.69
CA GLY A 444 11.18 -12.32 4.47
C GLY A 444 11.61 -12.35 5.95
N ALA A 445 12.00 -11.21 6.54
CA ALA A 445 12.52 -11.17 7.91
C ALA A 445 11.52 -11.60 8.99
N ILE A 446 10.21 -11.38 8.79
CA ILE A 446 9.19 -11.53 9.85
C ILE A 446 9.20 -12.92 10.51
N PRO A 447 9.13 -14.06 9.78
CA PRO A 447 9.15 -15.39 10.41
C PRO A 447 10.42 -15.66 11.22
N GLY A 448 11.58 -15.21 10.75
CA GLY A 448 12.85 -15.31 11.49
C GLY A 448 12.85 -14.49 12.78
N ILE A 449 12.36 -13.24 12.73
CA ILE A 449 12.24 -12.38 13.92
C ILE A 449 11.27 -13.01 14.94
N VAL A 450 10.15 -13.58 14.47
CA VAL A 450 9.19 -14.29 15.33
C VAL A 450 9.77 -15.59 15.90
N HIS A 451 10.65 -16.30 15.16
CA HIS A 451 11.39 -17.44 15.69
C HIS A 451 12.31 -17.02 16.83
N VAL A 452 13.11 -15.96 16.65
CA VAL A 452 14.00 -15.43 17.70
C VAL A 452 13.20 -14.94 18.92
N LEU A 453 12.05 -14.29 18.72
CA LEU A 453 11.15 -13.87 19.80
C LEU A 453 10.58 -15.05 20.61
N LYS A 454 10.36 -16.20 19.98
CA LYS A 454 9.89 -17.44 20.62
C LYS A 454 11.00 -18.15 21.40
N ASN A 455 12.17 -18.31 20.78
CA ASN A 455 13.16 -19.32 21.17
C ASN A 455 14.52 -18.75 21.61
N GLY A 456 14.83 -17.49 21.30
CA GLY A 456 16.14 -16.89 21.56
C GLY A 456 16.42 -16.60 23.03
N GLY A 457 17.68 -16.27 23.35
CA GLY A 457 18.05 -15.70 24.64
C GLY A 457 17.32 -14.39 24.93
N MET A 458 17.28 -13.97 26.21
CA MET A 458 16.42 -12.85 26.64
C MET A 458 16.67 -11.56 25.86
N GLU A 459 17.92 -11.12 25.73
CA GLU A 459 18.28 -9.92 24.95
C GLU A 459 17.88 -10.05 23.46
N ALA A 460 18.00 -11.24 22.87
CA ALA A 460 17.56 -11.47 21.49
C ALA A 460 16.02 -11.37 21.35
N ARG A 461 15.26 -11.83 22.35
CA ARG A 461 13.79 -11.69 22.40
C ARG A 461 13.35 -10.24 22.58
N GLU A 462 14.04 -9.48 23.42
CA GLU A 462 13.83 -8.03 23.58
C GLU A 462 14.08 -7.28 22.27
N ASN A 463 15.25 -7.50 21.66
CA ASN A 463 15.60 -6.90 20.36
C ASN A 463 14.63 -7.32 19.25
N ALA A 464 14.12 -8.56 19.26
CA ALA A 464 13.09 -9.03 18.33
C ALA A 464 11.77 -8.27 18.51
N ALA A 465 11.30 -8.08 19.75
CA ALA A 465 10.09 -7.30 20.03
C ALA A 465 10.24 -5.83 19.59
N ALA A 466 11.38 -5.20 19.89
CA ALA A 466 11.70 -3.85 19.43
C ALA A 466 11.77 -3.75 17.89
N THR A 467 12.28 -4.79 17.21
CA THR A 467 12.31 -4.84 15.73
C THR A 467 10.91 -4.92 15.16
N LEU A 468 10.04 -5.76 15.72
CA LEU A 468 8.64 -5.86 15.30
C LEU A 468 7.89 -4.55 15.55
N PHE A 469 8.12 -3.88 16.68
CA PHE A 469 7.60 -2.53 16.92
C PHE A 469 8.03 -1.56 15.81
N SER A 470 9.35 -1.44 15.57
CA SER A 470 9.94 -0.55 14.56
C SER A 470 9.37 -0.80 13.16
N LEU A 471 9.24 -2.06 12.74
CA LEU A 471 8.65 -2.44 11.45
C LEU A 471 7.13 -2.18 11.39
N SER A 472 6.43 -2.34 12.50
CA SER A 472 4.97 -2.16 12.59
C SER A 472 4.50 -0.71 12.57
N VAL A 473 5.40 0.29 12.66
CA VAL A 473 5.05 1.71 12.49
C VAL A 473 4.32 1.93 11.16
N VAL A 474 4.79 1.26 10.10
CA VAL A 474 4.12 1.14 8.80
C VAL A 474 2.85 0.29 8.94
N ASP A 475 1.70 0.84 8.56
CA ASP A 475 0.38 0.23 8.81
C ASP A 475 0.19 -1.12 8.10
N GLU A 476 0.72 -1.26 6.91
CA GLU A 476 0.68 -2.49 6.11
C GLU A 476 1.41 -3.67 6.79
N ASN A 477 2.48 -3.36 7.53
CA ASN A 477 3.28 -4.35 8.23
C ASN A 477 2.57 -4.89 9.47
N LYS A 478 1.67 -4.11 10.11
CA LYS A 478 0.87 -4.56 11.26
C LYS A 478 0.08 -5.82 10.94
N VAL A 479 -0.46 -5.91 9.72
CA VAL A 479 -1.23 -7.07 9.24
C VAL A 479 -0.31 -8.28 9.02
N ARG A 480 0.83 -8.10 8.36
CA ARG A 480 1.82 -9.17 8.09
C ARG A 480 2.41 -9.75 9.38
N ILE A 481 2.82 -8.88 10.32
CA ILE A 481 3.35 -9.28 11.63
C ILE A 481 2.27 -9.95 12.49
N GLY A 482 1.03 -9.46 12.42
CA GLY A 482 -0.10 -10.09 13.09
C GLY A 482 -0.52 -11.43 12.49
N ALA A 483 -0.21 -11.70 11.22
CA ALA A 483 -0.48 -12.98 10.54
C ALA A 483 0.61 -14.04 10.79
N SER A 484 1.86 -13.64 11.03
CA SER A 484 2.99 -14.56 11.27
C SER A 484 3.02 -15.20 12.67
N GLY A 485 2.01 -14.96 13.50
CA GLY A 485 1.95 -15.49 14.87
C GLY A 485 2.92 -14.82 15.84
N ALA A 486 3.23 -13.53 15.63
CA ALA A 486 4.06 -12.73 16.53
C ALA A 486 3.40 -12.43 17.89
N ILE A 487 2.05 -12.40 17.94
CA ILE A 487 1.30 -11.89 19.09
C ILE A 487 1.46 -12.78 20.35
N PRO A 488 1.24 -14.11 20.34
CA PRO A 488 1.39 -14.92 21.55
C PRO A 488 2.81 -14.88 22.17
N PRO A 489 3.91 -14.90 21.39
CA PRO A 489 5.25 -14.68 21.92
C PRO A 489 5.48 -13.30 22.55
N LEU A 490 4.87 -12.24 22.01
CA LEU A 490 4.89 -10.90 22.63
C LEU A 490 4.12 -10.91 23.96
N VAL A 491 2.94 -11.54 24.04
CA VAL A 491 2.20 -11.69 25.31
C VAL A 491 3.01 -12.48 26.33
N LYS A 492 3.71 -13.54 25.90
CA LYS A 492 4.61 -14.29 26.77
C LYS A 492 5.75 -13.41 27.31
N LEU A 493 6.40 -12.62 26.44
CA LEU A 493 7.46 -11.69 26.83
C LEU A 493 6.96 -10.57 27.76
N LEU A 494 5.73 -10.09 27.57
CA LEU A 494 5.07 -9.14 28.47
C LEU A 494 4.83 -9.70 29.88
N SER A 495 4.63 -11.02 30.00
CA SER A 495 4.42 -11.71 31.27
C SER A 495 5.74 -12.08 31.97
N GLU A 496 6.68 -12.70 31.25
CA GLU A 496 7.89 -13.34 31.82
C GLU A 496 9.20 -12.54 31.61
N GLY A 497 9.18 -11.46 30.82
CA GLY A 497 10.38 -10.72 30.43
C GLY A 497 10.96 -9.82 31.52
N THR A 498 12.17 -9.31 31.27
CA THR A 498 12.77 -8.21 32.07
C THR A 498 11.90 -6.95 31.97
N GLN A 499 12.16 -5.94 32.80
CA GLN A 499 11.47 -4.64 32.68
C GLN A 499 11.63 -3.99 31.29
N ARG A 500 12.76 -4.22 30.61
CA ARG A 500 12.95 -3.82 29.21
C ARG A 500 12.08 -4.66 28.29
N GLY A 501 12.14 -5.99 28.40
CA GLY A 501 11.33 -6.90 27.58
C GLY A 501 9.83 -6.69 27.73
N LYS A 502 9.33 -6.39 28.93
CA LYS A 502 7.93 -6.01 29.18
C LYS A 502 7.56 -4.73 28.41
N LYS A 503 8.40 -3.68 28.44
CA LYS A 503 8.17 -2.43 27.70
C LYS A 503 8.28 -2.59 26.19
N ASP A 504 9.28 -3.31 25.69
CA ASP A 504 9.46 -3.60 24.26
C ASP A 504 8.27 -4.43 23.73
N ALA A 505 7.83 -5.46 24.47
CA ALA A 505 6.65 -6.25 24.14
C ALA A 505 5.35 -5.45 24.18
N ALA A 506 5.15 -4.62 25.22
CA ALA A 506 3.97 -3.78 25.35
C ALA A 506 3.88 -2.76 24.21
N THR A 507 4.99 -2.12 23.85
CA THR A 507 5.03 -1.12 22.77
C THR A 507 4.75 -1.76 21.40
N ALA A 508 5.28 -2.97 21.16
CA ALA A 508 4.94 -3.76 19.98
C ALA A 508 3.45 -4.17 19.96
N LEU A 509 2.91 -4.70 21.07
CA LEU A 509 1.51 -5.09 21.17
C LEU A 509 0.56 -3.91 20.98
N PHE A 510 0.83 -2.78 21.63
CA PHE A 510 0.07 -1.53 21.48
C PHE A 510 -0.03 -1.14 20.00
N ASN A 511 1.12 -1.00 19.32
CA ASN A 511 1.12 -0.54 17.93
C ASN A 511 0.59 -1.59 16.94
N LEU A 512 0.72 -2.90 17.22
CA LEU A 512 0.10 -3.96 16.43
C LEU A 512 -1.43 -4.02 16.61
N CYS A 513 -1.94 -3.76 17.81
CA CYS A 513 -3.38 -3.80 18.12
C CYS A 513 -4.13 -2.53 17.72
N ILE A 514 -3.44 -1.46 17.31
CA ILE A 514 -4.06 -0.36 16.53
C ILE A 514 -4.78 -0.95 15.31
N TYR A 515 -4.25 -2.00 14.68
CA TYR A 515 -4.97 -2.71 13.63
C TYR A 515 -6.02 -3.67 14.24
N GLN A 516 -7.30 -3.42 13.94
CA GLN A 516 -8.47 -4.15 14.47
C GLN A 516 -8.32 -5.68 14.37
N GLY A 517 -7.90 -6.21 13.21
CA GLY A 517 -7.69 -7.65 12.98
C GLY A 517 -6.58 -8.31 13.82
N ASN A 518 -5.86 -7.54 14.66
CA ASN A 518 -4.94 -8.05 15.67
C ASN A 518 -5.51 -8.00 17.10
N LYS A 519 -6.53 -7.18 17.40
CA LYS A 519 -7.13 -7.06 18.73
C LYS A 519 -7.66 -8.42 19.22
N GLY A 520 -8.57 -9.06 18.46
CA GLY A 520 -9.08 -10.40 18.79
C GLY A 520 -7.98 -11.48 18.89
N LYS A 521 -6.92 -11.40 18.07
CA LYS A 521 -5.76 -12.32 18.20
C LYS A 521 -5.00 -12.12 19.51
N ALA A 522 -4.88 -10.89 20.00
CA ALA A 522 -4.24 -10.59 21.28
C ALA A 522 -5.10 -11.04 22.46
N VAL A 523 -6.42 -10.85 22.38
CA VAL A 523 -7.38 -11.38 23.37
C VAL A 523 -7.27 -12.91 23.47
N ARG A 524 -7.36 -13.62 22.35
CA ARG A 524 -7.20 -15.09 22.30
C ARG A 524 -5.81 -15.59 22.72
N ALA A 525 -4.79 -14.73 22.67
CA ALA A 525 -3.45 -15.03 23.19
C ALA A 525 -3.32 -14.81 24.71
N GLY A 526 -4.39 -14.47 25.43
CA GLY A 526 -4.39 -14.28 26.88
C GLY A 526 -3.82 -12.93 27.35
N VAL A 527 -3.81 -11.92 26.48
CA VAL A 527 -3.20 -10.62 26.83
C VAL A 527 -3.94 -9.93 27.98
N VAL A 528 -5.28 -10.02 28.05
CA VAL A 528 -6.09 -9.31 29.06
C VAL A 528 -5.71 -9.74 30.48
N SER A 529 -5.62 -11.05 30.75
CA SER A 529 -5.20 -11.58 32.05
C SER A 529 -3.78 -11.14 32.42
N THR A 530 -2.89 -11.02 31.43
CA THR A 530 -1.52 -10.51 31.64
C THR A 530 -1.53 -9.02 31.99
N LEU A 531 -2.35 -8.21 31.29
CA LEU A 531 -2.49 -6.77 31.54
C LEU A 531 -3.09 -6.50 32.92
N MET A 532 -4.15 -7.21 33.31
CA MET A 532 -4.77 -7.09 34.64
C MET A 532 -3.80 -7.43 35.78
N LYS A 533 -2.96 -8.45 35.59
CA LYS A 533 -1.87 -8.75 36.52
C LYS A 533 -0.87 -7.59 36.62
N LEU A 534 -0.48 -6.97 35.50
CA LEU A 534 0.44 -5.82 35.50
C LEU A 534 -0.15 -4.56 36.16
N LEU A 535 -1.49 -4.37 36.14
CA LEU A 535 -2.14 -3.28 36.89
C LEU A 535 -2.09 -3.49 38.41
N THR A 536 -2.15 -4.75 38.84
CA THR A 536 -2.19 -5.15 40.25
C THR A 536 -0.81 -5.55 40.81
N GLU A 537 0.26 -5.51 40.00
CA GLU A 537 1.62 -5.88 40.42
C GLU A 537 2.20 -4.82 41.39
N PRO A 538 2.64 -5.22 42.60
CA PRO A 538 3.24 -4.30 43.57
C PRO A 538 4.44 -3.53 42.98
N GLY A 539 4.38 -2.20 43.04
CA GLY A 539 5.39 -1.30 42.47
C GLY A 539 5.04 -0.66 41.12
N GLY A 540 3.95 -1.08 40.47
CA GLY A 540 3.26 -0.28 39.43
C GLY A 540 4.04 0.04 38.14
N GLY A 541 5.17 -0.60 37.87
CA GLY A 541 6.12 -0.20 36.82
C GLY A 541 5.66 -0.31 35.35
N MET A 542 4.45 -0.84 35.11
CA MET A 542 3.87 -1.11 33.78
C MET A 542 2.40 -0.63 33.64
N VAL A 543 1.90 0.18 34.58
CA VAL A 543 0.48 0.60 34.63
C VAL A 543 0.08 1.46 33.41
N ASP A 544 0.98 2.36 32.97
CA ASP A 544 0.77 3.19 31.78
C ASP A 544 0.59 2.34 30.51
N GLU A 545 1.51 1.42 30.27
CA GLU A 545 1.49 0.54 29.11
C GLU A 545 0.30 -0.43 29.16
N ALA A 546 0.00 -0.98 30.34
CA ALA A 546 -1.10 -1.93 30.50
C ALA A 546 -2.47 -1.28 30.22
N LEU A 547 -2.73 -0.09 30.78
CA LEU A 547 -3.96 0.66 30.50
C LEU A 547 -4.05 1.12 29.05
N ALA A 548 -2.94 1.51 28.43
CA ALA A 548 -2.93 1.93 27.03
C ALA A 548 -3.32 0.79 26.08
N ILE A 549 -2.89 -0.45 26.36
CA ILE A 549 -3.30 -1.64 25.59
C ILE A 549 -4.74 -2.04 25.92
N LEU A 550 -5.15 -2.03 27.19
CA LEU A 550 -6.54 -2.31 27.58
C LEU A 550 -7.53 -1.34 26.92
N ALA A 551 -7.19 -0.05 26.84
CA ALA A 551 -8.00 0.95 26.14
C ALA A 551 -8.21 0.58 24.67
N ILE A 552 -7.14 0.19 23.95
CA ILE A 552 -7.24 -0.29 22.55
C ILE A 552 -8.07 -1.57 22.42
N LEU A 553 -7.98 -2.50 23.39
CA LEU A 553 -8.70 -3.78 23.31
C LEU A 553 -10.17 -3.70 23.74
N SER A 554 -10.52 -2.75 24.61
CA SER A 554 -11.88 -2.55 25.13
C SER A 554 -12.90 -2.18 24.04
N SER A 555 -12.42 -1.63 22.92
CA SER A 555 -13.15 -1.34 21.68
C SER A 555 -12.96 -2.43 20.63
N HIS A 556 -13.05 -3.68 21.07
CA HIS A 556 -13.22 -4.86 20.24
C HIS A 556 -14.19 -5.78 20.98
N PRO A 557 -15.17 -6.46 20.36
CA PRO A 557 -16.22 -7.14 21.12
C PRO A 557 -15.64 -8.25 22.01
N GLU A 558 -14.71 -9.06 21.47
CA GLU A 558 -13.96 -10.06 22.25
C GLU A 558 -13.16 -9.43 23.41
N GLY A 559 -12.59 -8.24 23.22
CA GLY A 559 -11.76 -7.59 24.23
C GLY A 559 -12.59 -6.95 25.33
N LYS A 560 -13.70 -6.28 24.97
CA LYS A 560 -14.75 -5.79 25.87
C LYS A 560 -15.24 -6.92 26.79
N ALA A 561 -15.64 -8.05 26.20
CA ALA A 561 -16.09 -9.22 26.94
C ALA A 561 -15.00 -9.82 27.86
N ALA A 562 -13.77 -9.98 27.35
CA ALA A 562 -12.66 -10.53 28.14
C ALA A 562 -12.21 -9.61 29.29
N ILE A 563 -12.33 -8.28 29.13
CA ILE A 563 -12.00 -7.30 30.18
C ILE A 563 -13.09 -7.28 31.26
N GLY A 564 -14.38 -7.33 30.88
CA GLY A 564 -15.48 -7.46 31.84
C GLY A 564 -15.38 -8.76 32.65
N ALA A 565 -15.13 -9.89 31.98
CA ALA A 565 -14.91 -11.18 32.62
C ALA A 565 -13.62 -11.29 33.47
N ALA A 566 -12.75 -10.28 33.44
CA ALA A 566 -11.54 -10.20 34.26
C ALA A 566 -11.70 -9.26 35.47
N GLU A 567 -12.94 -8.94 35.87
CA GLU A 567 -13.29 -8.11 37.02
C GLU A 567 -12.54 -6.76 37.02
N ALA A 568 -12.49 -6.09 35.86
CA ALA A 568 -11.67 -4.90 35.68
C ALA A 568 -12.24 -3.63 36.35
N VAL A 569 -13.55 -3.57 36.61
CA VAL A 569 -14.22 -2.35 37.08
C VAL A 569 -13.65 -1.79 38.39
N PRO A 570 -13.41 -2.57 39.46
CA PRO A 570 -12.79 -2.06 40.70
C PRO A 570 -11.43 -1.40 40.47
N VAL A 571 -10.56 -2.05 39.70
CA VAL A 571 -9.21 -1.55 39.37
C VAL A 571 -9.30 -0.25 38.55
N LEU A 572 -10.22 -0.18 37.59
CA LEU A 572 -10.41 0.99 36.75
C LEU A 572 -10.96 2.19 37.56
N VAL A 573 -11.89 1.96 38.48
CA VAL A 573 -12.43 3.02 39.37
C VAL A 573 -11.32 3.57 40.28
N GLU A 574 -10.51 2.71 40.90
CA GLU A 574 -9.36 3.12 41.72
C GLU A 574 -8.36 3.96 40.91
N VAL A 575 -8.03 3.52 39.69
CA VAL A 575 -7.12 4.24 38.78
C VAL A 575 -7.68 5.60 38.35
N ILE A 576 -9.00 5.73 38.12
CA ILE A 576 -9.63 7.02 37.78
C ILE A 576 -9.58 7.98 38.98
N GLY A 577 -9.59 7.48 40.21
CA GLY A 577 -9.43 8.28 41.42
C GLY A 577 -7.98 8.71 41.73
N THR A 578 -7.00 7.84 41.47
CA THR A 578 -5.64 7.97 42.04
C THR A 578 -4.49 8.02 41.02
N GLY A 579 -4.73 7.63 39.77
CA GLY A 579 -3.68 7.48 38.75
C GLY A 579 -3.16 8.79 38.17
N SER A 580 -2.11 8.71 37.34
CA SER A 580 -1.64 9.87 36.55
C SER A 580 -2.73 10.33 35.56
N PRO A 581 -2.67 11.56 35.02
CA PRO A 581 -3.63 12.03 34.01
C PRO A 581 -3.78 11.06 32.82
N ARG A 582 -2.70 10.40 32.41
CA ARG A 582 -2.69 9.37 31.35
C ARG A 582 -3.35 8.07 31.79
N ASN A 583 -3.20 7.66 33.05
CA ASN A 583 -3.89 6.47 33.57
C ASN A 583 -5.39 6.73 33.66
N ARG A 584 -5.78 7.90 34.19
CA ARG A 584 -7.17 8.32 34.39
C ARG A 584 -7.94 8.39 33.07
N GLU A 585 -7.37 9.01 32.02
CA GLU A 585 -8.04 9.07 30.71
C GLU A 585 -8.19 7.69 30.03
N ASN A 586 -7.22 6.79 30.20
CA ASN A 586 -7.28 5.45 29.59
C ASN A 586 -8.22 4.53 30.38
N ALA A 587 -8.21 4.58 31.71
CA ALA A 587 -9.15 3.83 32.53
C ALA A 587 -10.60 4.30 32.33
N ALA A 588 -10.83 5.62 32.21
CA ALA A 588 -12.13 6.15 31.81
C ALA A 588 -12.55 5.68 30.41
N ALA A 589 -11.63 5.61 29.44
CA ALA A 589 -11.92 5.07 28.11
C ALA A 589 -12.31 3.58 28.15
N VAL A 590 -11.65 2.75 28.97
CA VAL A 590 -12.04 1.35 29.17
C VAL A 590 -13.42 1.24 29.82
N LEU A 591 -13.71 2.00 30.89
CA LEU A 591 -15.04 1.99 31.52
C LEU A 591 -16.14 2.47 30.58
N VAL A 592 -15.87 3.46 29.71
CA VAL A 592 -16.81 3.86 28.65
C VAL A 592 -17.18 2.64 27.80
N HIS A 593 -16.23 1.87 27.29
CA HIS A 593 -16.53 0.72 26.44
C HIS A 593 -17.11 -0.49 27.20
N LEU A 594 -16.87 -0.65 28.50
CA LEU A 594 -17.53 -1.68 29.32
C LEU A 594 -19.00 -1.33 29.60
N CYS A 595 -19.27 -0.07 29.97
CA CYS A 595 -20.63 0.48 30.11
C CYS A 595 -21.35 0.63 28.75
N SER A 596 -20.57 0.76 27.66
CA SER A 596 -20.76 0.20 26.32
C SER A 596 -21.78 -0.93 26.23
N GLY A 597 -21.32 -2.13 26.59
CA GLY A 597 -21.99 -3.40 26.27
C GLY A 597 -22.77 -4.05 27.41
N ASP A 598 -22.54 -3.68 28.67
CA ASP A 598 -23.32 -4.19 29.80
C ASP A 598 -23.56 -3.11 30.87
N GLN A 599 -24.83 -2.92 31.22
CA GLN A 599 -25.30 -1.99 32.24
C GLN A 599 -24.91 -2.40 33.66
N GLN A 600 -24.57 -3.68 33.92
CA GLN A 600 -24.06 -4.10 35.23
C GLN A 600 -22.77 -3.37 35.62
N HIS A 601 -21.89 -3.09 34.66
CA HIS A 601 -20.68 -2.29 34.91
C HIS A 601 -21.00 -0.85 35.33
N ILE A 602 -22.12 -0.27 34.89
CA ILE A 602 -22.59 1.05 35.35
C ILE A 602 -22.97 0.97 36.84
N ILE A 603 -23.79 -0.02 37.20
CA ILE A 603 -24.25 -0.24 38.57
C ILE A 603 -23.05 -0.49 39.51
N GLU A 604 -22.09 -1.31 39.08
CA GLU A 604 -20.87 -1.61 39.84
C GLU A 604 -20.00 -0.36 40.04
N ALA A 605 -19.68 0.37 38.96
CA ALA A 605 -18.84 1.57 39.05
C ALA A 605 -19.49 2.67 39.91
N GLN A 606 -20.82 2.81 39.86
CA GLN A 606 -21.56 3.71 40.75
C GLN A 606 -21.47 3.29 42.22
N LYS A 607 -21.63 1.99 42.54
CA LYS A 607 -21.46 1.46 43.91
C LYS A 607 -20.05 1.69 44.47
N LEU A 608 -19.05 1.68 43.61
CA LEU A 608 -17.65 1.96 43.95
C LEU A 608 -17.32 3.47 44.03
N GLY A 609 -18.29 4.35 43.81
CA GLY A 609 -18.14 5.80 44.03
C GLY A 609 -17.47 6.59 42.90
N VAL A 610 -17.39 6.03 41.69
CA VAL A 610 -16.67 6.62 40.53
C VAL A 610 -17.11 8.05 40.16
N MET A 611 -18.34 8.45 40.50
CA MET A 611 -18.96 9.71 40.08
C MET A 611 -18.15 10.96 40.45
N SER A 612 -17.58 11.00 41.66
CA SER A 612 -16.79 12.16 42.11
C SER A 612 -15.48 12.30 41.32
N SER A 613 -14.81 11.18 41.07
CA SER A 613 -13.57 11.12 40.28
C SER A 613 -13.80 11.44 38.80
N LEU A 614 -14.97 11.10 38.24
CA LEU A 614 -15.36 11.49 36.88
C LEU A 614 -15.71 12.98 36.76
N LEU A 615 -16.43 13.56 37.73
CA LEU A 615 -16.71 15.00 37.75
C LEU A 615 -15.43 15.82 37.82
N GLU A 616 -14.47 15.40 38.64
CA GLU A 616 -13.14 16.03 38.73
C GLU A 616 -12.36 15.87 37.41
N LEU A 617 -12.37 14.67 36.81
CA LEU A 617 -11.72 14.41 35.51
C LEU A 617 -12.36 15.22 34.36
N ALA A 618 -13.68 15.46 34.40
CA ALA A 618 -14.40 16.27 33.43
C ALA A 618 -14.06 17.78 33.53
N GLN A 619 -13.67 18.26 34.72
CA GLN A 619 -13.29 19.66 34.95
C GLN A 619 -11.78 19.90 34.72
N ASN A 620 -10.93 19.03 35.27
CA ASN A 620 -9.50 19.27 35.40
C ASN A 620 -8.63 18.33 34.54
N GLY A 621 -9.21 17.35 33.86
CA GLY A 621 -8.49 16.37 33.04
C GLY A 621 -7.83 16.93 31.78
N THR A 622 -7.10 16.05 31.11
CA THR A 622 -6.67 16.22 29.71
C THR A 622 -7.88 16.33 28.77
N ASP A 623 -7.73 16.87 27.56
CA ASP A 623 -8.86 17.00 26.62
C ASP A 623 -9.47 15.64 26.21
N ARG A 624 -8.67 14.56 26.27
CA ARG A 624 -9.18 13.19 26.12
C ARG A 624 -9.89 12.71 27.38
N GLY A 625 -9.31 12.91 28.56
CA GLY A 625 -9.89 12.54 29.84
C GLY A 625 -11.24 13.23 30.08
N LYS A 626 -11.32 14.54 29.80
CA LYS A 626 -12.55 15.34 29.87
C LYS A 626 -13.67 14.78 29.01
N ARG A 627 -13.39 14.52 27.73
CA ARG A 627 -14.37 13.93 26.80
C ARG A 627 -14.84 12.55 27.26
N LYS A 628 -13.93 11.66 27.68
CA LYS A 628 -14.30 10.32 28.14
C LYS A 628 -15.02 10.33 29.49
N ALA A 629 -14.70 11.24 30.39
CA ALA A 629 -15.44 11.45 31.63
C ALA A 629 -16.86 11.98 31.37
N ALA A 630 -17.01 12.99 30.52
CA ALA A 630 -18.31 13.52 30.12
C ALA A 630 -19.18 12.43 29.44
N GLN A 631 -18.61 11.67 28.49
CA GLN A 631 -19.30 10.56 27.82
C GLN A 631 -19.80 9.50 28.81
N LEU A 632 -18.99 9.16 29.84
CA LEU A 632 -19.40 8.19 30.86
C LEU A 632 -20.46 8.75 31.82
N LEU A 633 -20.31 10.00 32.27
CA LEU A 633 -21.31 10.68 33.12
C LEU A 633 -22.67 10.81 32.42
N GLU A 634 -22.68 11.16 31.14
CA GLU A 634 -23.91 11.28 30.36
C GLU A 634 -24.62 9.91 30.22
N ARG A 635 -23.87 8.85 29.91
CA ARG A 635 -24.40 7.47 29.86
C ARG A 635 -24.93 7.02 31.22
N MET A 636 -24.26 7.37 32.33
CA MET A 636 -24.72 7.08 33.69
C MET A 636 -26.00 7.84 34.05
N ASN A 637 -26.14 9.09 33.62
CA ASN A 637 -27.35 9.88 33.82
C ASN A 637 -28.53 9.32 33.01
N ARG A 638 -28.34 9.04 31.71
CA ARG A 638 -29.37 8.41 30.86
C ARG A 638 -29.87 7.08 31.44
N PHE A 639 -28.95 6.26 31.98
CA PHE A 639 -29.31 5.02 32.66
C PHE A 639 -30.13 5.24 33.95
N ALA A 640 -29.79 6.25 34.76
CA ALA A 640 -30.56 6.61 35.95
C ALA A 640 -31.97 7.12 35.59
N GLU A 641 -32.10 7.95 34.55
CA GLU A 641 -33.39 8.42 34.03
C GLU A 641 -34.27 7.24 33.56
N GLN A 642 -33.69 6.29 32.82
CA GLN A 642 -34.38 5.07 32.39
C GLN A 642 -34.85 4.22 33.59
N GLN A 643 -34.01 4.05 34.63
CA GLN A 643 -34.43 3.34 35.84
C GLN A 643 -35.59 4.05 36.57
N MET A 644 -35.56 5.38 36.65
CA MET A 644 -36.65 6.16 37.26
C MET A 644 -37.95 6.03 36.46
N GLN A 645 -37.89 6.03 35.12
CA GLN A 645 -39.07 5.82 34.26
C GLN A 645 -39.66 4.43 34.43
N VAL A 646 -38.84 3.38 34.43
CA VAL A 646 -39.28 1.99 34.63
C VAL A 646 -39.89 1.80 36.02
N GLN A 647 -39.30 2.39 37.08
CA GLN A 647 -39.90 2.36 38.41
C GLN A 647 -41.24 3.12 38.48
N ALA A 648 -41.36 4.28 37.82
CA ALA A 648 -42.59 5.04 37.78
C ALA A 648 -43.71 4.30 37.03
N GLN A 649 -43.38 3.62 35.92
CA GLN A 649 -44.32 2.77 35.18
C GLN A 649 -44.79 1.58 36.02
N ALA A 650 -43.86 0.81 36.61
CA ALA A 650 -44.21 -0.31 37.49
C ALA A 650 -45.05 0.11 38.71
N GLN A 651 -44.80 1.30 39.28
CA GLN A 651 -45.64 1.85 40.36
C GLN A 651 -47.04 2.25 39.87
N ALA A 652 -47.16 2.82 38.67
CA ALA A 652 -48.46 3.17 38.08
C ALA A 652 -49.29 1.92 37.74
N GLU A 653 -48.65 0.88 37.18
CA GLU A 653 -49.28 -0.41 36.88
C GLU A 653 -49.78 -1.09 38.16
N ALA A 654 -48.94 -1.22 39.19
CA ALA A 654 -49.34 -1.79 40.48
C ALA A 654 -50.47 -1.01 41.19
N GLN A 655 -50.52 0.32 41.03
CA GLN A 655 -51.64 1.15 41.51
C GLN A 655 -52.92 0.93 40.70
N SER A 656 -52.83 0.64 39.39
CA SER A 656 -54.00 0.30 38.57
C SER A 656 -54.58 -1.07 38.93
N GLU A 657 -53.73 -2.07 39.17
CA GLU A 657 -54.17 -3.41 39.58
C GLU A 657 -54.85 -3.39 40.95
N THR A 658 -54.29 -2.67 41.93
CA THR A 658 -54.90 -2.53 43.27
C THR A 658 -56.20 -1.74 43.28
N GLN A 659 -56.47 -0.88 42.29
CA GLN A 659 -57.78 -0.23 42.14
C GLN A 659 -58.81 -1.10 41.40
N SER A 660 -58.39 -2.15 40.69
CA SER A 660 -59.27 -3.05 39.94
C SER A 660 -59.98 -4.11 40.79
N HIS A 661 -59.48 -4.39 42.00
CA HIS A 661 -60.10 -5.31 42.96
C HIS A 661 -60.79 -4.55 44.11
N PRO A 662 -62.13 -4.39 44.09
CA PRO A 662 -62.85 -3.80 45.21
C PRO A 662 -62.81 -4.75 46.43
N PRO A 663 -62.79 -4.23 47.67
CA PRO A 663 -62.83 -5.07 48.86
C PRO A 663 -64.18 -5.79 48.95
N THR A 664 -64.15 -7.12 48.99
CA THR A 664 -65.35 -7.95 49.11
C THR A 664 -66.03 -7.69 50.45
N THR A 665 -67.10 -6.90 50.44
CA THR A 665 -67.89 -6.58 51.63
C THR A 665 -68.74 -7.79 52.05
N THR A 666 -68.17 -8.67 52.86
CA THR A 666 -68.93 -9.69 53.59
C THR A 666 -69.80 -9.04 54.66
N ASN A 667 -70.98 -8.56 54.26
CA ASN A 667 -72.08 -8.29 55.18
C ASN A 667 -73.01 -9.52 55.25
N ALA A 668 -73.24 -10.01 56.45
CA ALA A 668 -74.10 -11.16 56.72
C ALA A 668 -75.59 -10.77 56.73
N ILE A 669 -76.46 -11.65 56.21
CA ILE A 669 -77.87 -11.78 56.63
C ILE A 669 -78.21 -13.27 56.68
N GLY A 670 -78.78 -13.71 57.80
CA GLY A 670 -78.88 -15.13 58.14
C GLY A 670 -80.13 -15.91 57.70
N THR A 671 -80.14 -17.16 58.15
CA THR A 671 -81.28 -17.87 58.74
C THR A 671 -80.76 -18.83 59.80
#